data_AF-A0AAV1DB57-F1
#
_entry.id   AF-A0AAV1DB57-F1
#
_cell.length_a   1.000
_cell.length_b   1.000
_cell.length_c   1.000
_cell.angle_alpha   90.00
_cell.angle_beta   90.00
_cell.angle_gamma   90.00
#
_symmetry.space_group_name_H-M   'P 1'
#
loop_
_entity.id
_entity.type
_entity.pdbx_description
1 polymer ?
#
loop_
_entity_poly.entity_id
_entity_poly.type
_entity_poly.pdbx_seq_one_letter_code
_entity_poly.pdbx_strand_id
1 'polypeptide(L)'
;MKGATLLFSLVFLSVSTLLHAGTVTYDHRAISVDGKRRILISGSIHYPRSTPQMWPALIQKAKDGGLDVIETYVFWDISEPVRGQYDFTGRKDLVQFLKLVNAAGLYAVVRIGPYVCAEWNYGGFPLWLHFIPGIEFRTDNQPFKAEMQRFTTYIVNMLKQQNLFRSQGGPIILSQIENEYGNSDIGPMYGARAKPYVDWAAGMAVGLNTGVPWIMCQQKDAPDPLINTCNGFYCDQFTPNSDKKPKMWTENWTGWFLAFGGAVPLRPAEDVAFAVARFFQLSGSFQNYYMYHGGTNFGRTSGGPFISTSYDYDAPLDEYGLPNRPKWGHLKDLHAAIKLCEPAMVATDPTISSLGKNLEAAVYKTASGLCAAFLANFFNTDATANFNGNNYSLPAWSVSILPDCKNVVFNSAKINAMTSIPTFVNSNVPLSGWSWVNEPVGISQKNAFSKQELVEQVNTTGDRSDYLWYSTSINVNGNERFLQSKSQTVLQVNSLGHALHVFVNGKKAGSVKGSSDNHKVTLDIPIPLNKGQNTIDLLSLTVGLQNYGAFFDTVGAGITGPVQFKGSGHGSILDLSSQQWKYQIGLKGTGQGDGGWTSGSKVPKNQPLIWYKANFDAPAGSDPVALKTTGLGKGEAWVNGQSIGRFWPSNIAPKDGCKYCDYRGNFDSNKCLTNCGQPSQLYYHVPREWLKPKGNVLVLFEEEGGDPTQISFATRQISSLSRVELECPSPNQVISAIKFAGFGNPKGTCGSFSQGDCNSNQALSIVQKVFGLRVVVRKIGNMHFSRDDSWTKECDECVKEANGISIQMPKKPSEIGFEAGRHTASLRRKITILGTKLDTLQSSMNSKKPLLEKEMNRRKDMIADLRSNVNEMANALNMTSFVNKYSLLGPETNPTDDALSLTQGLDNQGVVEIQQQIMNEQDESLGKLEETVGSLKHIALAINEELDLHEKLLDEFHEELETADANLGRVQRKLEEVKKRSRGCCSCLGLLGSFFQCT
;
A
#
# COMPACT_ATOMS: atom_id res chain seq x y z
N MET A 1 -2.00 73.04 -16.26
CA MET A 1 -0.87 72.07 -16.17
C MET A 1 -0.94 71.20 -14.89
N LYS A 2 -2.06 70.48 -14.65
CA LYS A 2 -2.19 69.53 -13.53
C LYS A 2 -2.82 68.18 -13.94
N GLY A 3 -3.09 67.99 -15.24
CA GLY A 3 -3.64 66.74 -15.79
C GLY A 3 -2.63 65.86 -16.52
N ALA A 4 -1.46 66.39 -16.90
CA ALA A 4 -0.46 65.65 -17.67
C ALA A 4 0.49 64.81 -16.79
N THR A 5 0.66 65.17 -15.52
CA THR A 5 1.58 64.47 -14.60
C THR A 5 0.95 63.23 -13.97
N LEU A 6 -0.38 63.18 -13.83
CA LEU A 6 -1.07 62.02 -13.25
C LEU A 6 -1.20 60.85 -14.26
N LEU A 7 -1.30 61.15 -15.55
CA LEU A 7 -1.34 60.12 -16.59
C LEU A 7 0.04 59.45 -16.79
N PHE A 8 1.14 60.18 -16.61
CA PHE A 8 2.49 59.62 -16.73
C PHE A 8 2.85 58.67 -15.58
N SER A 9 2.33 58.89 -14.37
CA SER A 9 2.52 57.96 -13.24
C SER A 9 1.63 56.71 -13.32
N LEU A 10 0.43 56.82 -13.90
CA LEU A 10 -0.45 55.66 -14.12
C LEU A 10 0.01 54.77 -15.28
N VAL A 11 0.62 55.33 -16.33
CA VAL A 11 1.19 54.56 -17.45
C VAL A 11 2.50 53.85 -17.05
N PHE A 12 3.27 54.37 -16.09
CA PHE A 12 4.45 53.67 -15.56
C PHE A 12 4.13 52.53 -14.57
N LEU A 13 2.97 52.59 -13.90
CA LEU A 13 2.48 51.49 -13.04
C LEU A 13 1.73 50.39 -13.82
N SER A 14 1.36 50.63 -15.08
CA SER A 14 0.70 49.62 -15.93
C SER A 14 1.59 48.99 -17.00
N VAL A 15 2.89 49.34 -17.06
CA VAL A 15 3.85 48.80 -18.05
C VAL A 15 5.07 48.13 -17.37
N SER A 16 4.95 47.76 -16.10
CA SER A 16 5.98 47.01 -15.36
C SER A 16 5.55 45.59 -14.94
N THR A 17 4.59 44.98 -15.66
CA THR A 17 4.60 43.51 -15.81
C THR A 17 5.63 43.13 -16.88
N LEU A 18 6.89 43.48 -16.64
CA LEU A 18 7.99 42.74 -17.25
C LEU A 18 7.79 41.30 -16.80
N LEU A 19 7.56 40.40 -17.76
CA LEU A 19 7.73 38.96 -17.59
C LEU A 19 9.15 38.74 -17.02
N HIS A 20 9.28 38.76 -15.70
CA HIS A 20 10.52 38.39 -15.03
C HIS A 20 10.68 36.90 -15.29
N ALA A 21 11.61 36.55 -16.18
CA ALA A 21 12.16 35.21 -16.27
C ALA A 21 12.64 34.83 -14.86
N GLY A 22 11.92 33.92 -14.21
CA GLY A 22 12.22 33.49 -12.85
C GLY A 22 13.42 32.56 -12.83
N THR A 23 14.27 32.62 -11.81
CA THR A 23 15.43 31.72 -11.70
C THR A 23 15.13 30.61 -10.71
N VAL A 24 15.42 29.36 -11.09
CA VAL A 24 15.38 28.23 -10.16
C VAL A 24 16.77 27.64 -10.03
N THR A 25 17.33 27.71 -8.83
CA THR A 25 18.64 27.17 -8.49
C THR A 25 18.52 26.35 -7.21
N TYR A 26 19.62 25.76 -6.76
CA TYR A 26 19.67 25.02 -5.50
C TYR A 26 21.05 25.11 -4.87
N ASP A 27 21.12 24.82 -3.58
CA ASP A 27 22.34 24.58 -2.85
C ASP A 27 22.13 23.44 -1.83
N HIS A 28 23.11 23.23 -0.94
CA HIS A 28 23.06 22.20 0.09
C HIS A 28 21.78 22.23 0.94
N ARG A 29 21.17 23.40 1.12
CA ARG A 29 20.04 23.58 2.03
C ARG A 29 18.72 23.38 1.30
N ALA A 30 18.47 24.11 0.22
CA ALA A 30 17.15 24.15 -0.39
C ALA A 30 17.15 24.54 -1.88
N ILE A 31 16.01 24.28 -2.53
CA ILE A 31 15.67 24.93 -3.81
C ILE A 31 15.47 26.42 -3.55
N SER A 32 16.06 27.24 -4.43
CA SER A 32 15.83 28.68 -4.48
C SER A 32 14.96 29.01 -5.69
N VAL A 33 13.82 29.66 -5.45
CA VAL A 33 12.93 30.16 -6.50
C VAL A 33 12.97 31.69 -6.47
N ASP A 34 13.36 32.29 -7.58
CA ASP A 34 13.56 33.74 -7.75
C ASP A 34 14.49 34.35 -6.70
N GLY A 35 15.63 33.67 -6.47
CA GLY A 35 16.67 34.10 -5.53
C GLY A 35 16.34 33.88 -4.06
N LYS A 36 15.22 33.22 -3.73
CA LYS A 36 14.83 32.91 -2.34
C LYS A 36 14.79 31.41 -2.11
N ARG A 37 15.59 30.91 -1.15
CA ARG A 37 15.46 29.55 -0.62
C ARG A 37 14.05 29.34 -0.06
N ARG A 38 13.47 28.18 -0.32
CA ARG A 38 12.11 27.82 0.12
C ARG A 38 12.09 26.45 0.78
N ILE A 39 11.25 26.30 1.80
CA ILE A 39 10.82 24.99 2.29
C ILE A 39 9.54 24.65 1.54
N LEU A 40 9.61 23.70 0.61
CA LEU A 40 8.52 23.41 -0.33
C LEU A 40 7.72 22.19 0.12
N ILE A 41 6.41 22.36 0.24
CA ILE A 41 5.46 21.28 0.51
C ILE A 41 4.66 21.02 -0.76
N SER A 42 4.70 19.79 -1.24
CA SER A 42 4.18 19.36 -2.53
C SER A 42 3.17 18.23 -2.37
N GLY A 43 2.33 18.01 -3.38
CA GLY A 43 1.40 16.89 -3.42
C GLY A 43 1.09 16.44 -4.83
N SER A 44 1.08 15.12 -5.05
CA SER A 44 0.79 14.53 -6.35
C SER A 44 -0.70 14.57 -6.67
N ILE A 45 -1.02 15.10 -7.84
CA ILE A 45 -2.35 15.06 -8.47
C ILE A 45 -2.15 14.68 -9.94
N HIS A 46 -2.50 13.45 -10.30
CA HIS A 46 -2.36 12.98 -11.67
C HIS A 46 -3.54 13.45 -12.53
N TYR A 47 -3.25 14.33 -13.49
CA TYR A 47 -4.28 14.95 -14.33
C TYR A 47 -5.23 13.94 -15.02
N PRO A 48 -4.81 12.75 -15.50
CA PRO A 48 -5.73 11.80 -16.15
C PRO A 48 -6.58 10.97 -15.19
N ARG A 49 -6.29 11.00 -13.88
CA ARG A 49 -7.05 10.29 -12.84
C ARG A 49 -8.23 11.10 -12.29
N SER A 50 -8.47 12.29 -12.84
CA SER A 50 -9.61 13.16 -12.55
C SER A 50 -10.07 13.87 -13.83
N THR A 51 -11.24 14.51 -13.81
CA THR A 51 -11.74 15.24 -14.99
C THR A 51 -11.24 16.69 -15.01
N PRO A 52 -11.16 17.33 -16.19
CA PRO A 52 -10.79 18.75 -16.31
C PRO A 52 -11.61 19.70 -15.43
N GLN A 53 -12.86 19.35 -15.16
CA GLN A 53 -13.76 20.14 -14.32
C GLN A 53 -13.50 19.95 -12.82
N MET A 54 -12.93 18.80 -12.42
CA MET A 54 -12.49 18.59 -11.04
C MET A 54 -11.19 19.34 -10.72
N TRP A 55 -10.28 19.50 -11.70
CA TRP A 55 -8.94 20.07 -11.46
C TRP A 55 -8.94 21.39 -10.69
N PRO A 56 -9.74 22.42 -11.03
CA PRO A 56 -9.73 23.68 -10.29
C PRO A 56 -10.05 23.49 -8.80
N ALA A 57 -11.05 22.65 -8.49
CA ALA A 57 -11.45 22.38 -7.11
C ALA A 57 -10.40 21.55 -6.34
N LEU A 58 -9.76 20.59 -7.01
CA LEU A 58 -8.67 19.79 -6.43
C LEU A 58 -7.45 20.68 -6.11
N ILE A 59 -7.03 21.50 -7.07
CA ILE A 59 -5.90 22.44 -6.94
C ILE A 59 -6.19 23.47 -5.85
N GLN A 60 -7.42 23.99 -5.78
CA GLN A 60 -7.80 24.93 -4.72
C GLN A 60 -7.76 24.26 -3.33
N LYS A 61 -8.29 23.05 -3.18
CA LYS A 61 -8.23 22.31 -1.90
C LYS A 61 -6.80 21.96 -1.50
N ALA A 62 -5.92 21.70 -2.47
CA ALA A 62 -4.49 21.52 -2.24
C ALA A 62 -3.83 22.82 -1.72
N LYS A 63 -4.11 23.95 -2.36
CA LYS A 63 -3.66 25.28 -1.88
C LYS A 63 -4.20 25.59 -0.48
N ASP A 64 -5.49 25.39 -0.24
CA ASP A 64 -6.14 25.61 1.06
C ASP A 64 -5.62 24.66 2.14
N GLY A 65 -5.11 23.51 1.72
CA GLY A 65 -4.40 22.53 2.55
C GLY A 65 -2.96 22.91 2.83
N GLY A 66 -2.43 24.00 2.27
CA GLY A 66 -1.09 24.53 2.55
C GLY A 66 0.02 24.03 1.62
N LEU A 67 -0.31 23.42 0.47
CA LEU A 67 0.71 23.06 -0.53
C LEU A 67 1.25 24.31 -1.23
N ASP A 68 2.55 24.29 -1.55
CA ASP A 68 3.20 25.25 -2.44
C ASP A 68 3.30 24.72 -3.89
N VAL A 69 3.32 23.41 -4.06
CA VAL A 69 3.65 22.74 -5.33
C VAL A 69 2.68 21.60 -5.62
N ILE A 70 2.32 21.43 -6.89
CA ILE A 70 1.62 20.23 -7.40
C ILE A 70 2.59 19.38 -8.20
N GLU A 71 2.66 18.10 -7.90
CA GLU A 71 3.46 17.14 -8.66
C GLU A 71 2.56 16.31 -9.57
N THR A 72 3.02 16.01 -10.79
CA THR A 72 2.36 15.04 -11.66
C THR A 72 3.34 14.32 -12.57
N TYR A 73 3.09 13.04 -12.81
CA TYR A 73 3.68 12.31 -13.92
C TYR A 73 3.15 12.76 -15.28
N VAL A 74 3.85 12.43 -16.36
CA VAL A 74 3.35 12.47 -17.74
C VAL A 74 3.15 11.04 -18.25
N PHE A 75 1.94 10.73 -18.73
CA PHE A 75 1.57 9.37 -19.12
C PHE A 75 1.69 9.20 -20.64
N TRP A 76 2.77 8.58 -21.10
CA TRP A 76 3.13 8.50 -22.52
C TRP A 76 2.11 7.68 -23.31
N ASP A 77 1.71 6.52 -22.81
CA ASP A 77 0.76 5.61 -23.45
C ASP A 77 -0.54 6.27 -23.93
N ILE A 78 -1.16 7.11 -23.10
CA ILE A 78 -2.40 7.83 -23.45
C ILE A 78 -2.14 9.12 -24.23
N SER A 79 -0.95 9.69 -24.10
CA SER A 79 -0.52 10.90 -24.79
C SER A 79 -0.08 10.63 -26.22
N GLU A 80 0.37 9.41 -26.52
CA GLU A 80 0.78 8.95 -27.85
C GLU A 80 0.27 7.52 -28.11
N PRO A 81 -1.06 7.31 -28.21
CA PRO A 81 -1.65 5.98 -28.39
C PRO A 81 -1.24 5.33 -29.71
N VAL A 82 -0.87 6.14 -30.71
CA VAL A 82 -0.29 5.72 -31.99
C VAL A 82 1.02 6.48 -32.16
N ARG A 83 2.11 5.78 -32.50
CA ARG A 83 3.43 6.39 -32.70
C ARG A 83 3.34 7.58 -33.68
N GLY A 84 3.82 8.73 -33.24
CA GLY A 84 3.79 10.01 -33.95
C GLY A 84 2.50 10.81 -33.83
N GLN A 85 1.46 10.29 -33.17
CA GLN A 85 0.15 10.95 -33.03
C GLN A 85 -0.15 11.25 -31.57
N TYR A 86 0.00 12.52 -31.21
CA TYR A 86 -0.17 13.00 -29.84
C TYR A 86 -1.61 13.42 -29.54
N ASP A 87 -2.10 13.10 -28.35
CA ASP A 87 -3.43 13.51 -27.87
C ASP A 87 -3.37 14.07 -26.44
N PHE A 88 -3.40 15.40 -26.36
CA PHE A 88 -3.48 16.19 -25.13
C PHE A 88 -4.87 16.83 -24.96
N THR A 89 -5.94 16.13 -25.32
CA THR A 89 -7.32 16.62 -25.16
C THR A 89 -8.01 16.05 -23.92
N GLY A 90 -9.06 16.73 -23.45
CA GLY A 90 -9.86 16.30 -22.30
C GLY A 90 -9.01 16.11 -21.05
N ARG A 91 -9.15 14.96 -20.37
CA ARG A 91 -8.37 14.67 -19.15
C ARG A 91 -6.88 14.44 -19.39
N LYS A 92 -6.42 14.47 -20.64
CA LYS A 92 -5.01 14.32 -21.02
C LYS A 92 -4.31 15.65 -21.28
N ASP A 93 -5.04 16.75 -21.16
CA ASP A 93 -4.51 18.10 -21.40
C ASP A 93 -3.61 18.58 -20.25
N LEU A 94 -2.35 18.14 -20.30
CA LEU A 94 -1.30 18.54 -19.36
C LEU A 94 -1.08 20.06 -19.34
N VAL A 95 -1.17 20.72 -20.50
CA VAL A 95 -0.95 22.17 -20.62
C VAL A 95 -2.03 22.92 -19.85
N GLN A 96 -3.29 22.56 -20.04
CA GLN A 96 -4.40 23.18 -19.33
C GLN A 96 -4.32 22.92 -17.83
N PHE A 97 -3.97 21.70 -17.41
CA PHE A 97 -3.76 21.37 -16.00
C PHE A 97 -2.69 22.28 -15.36
N LEU A 98 -1.53 22.42 -15.99
CA LEU A 98 -0.44 23.27 -15.49
C LEU A 98 -0.80 24.76 -15.51
N LYS A 99 -1.57 25.22 -16.50
CA LYS A 99 -2.11 26.60 -16.51
C LYS A 99 -3.02 26.86 -15.31
N LEU A 100 -3.84 25.88 -14.91
CA LEU A 100 -4.69 26.00 -13.72
C LEU A 100 -3.85 26.01 -12.43
N VAL A 101 -2.79 25.20 -12.35
CA VAL A 101 -1.84 25.23 -11.22
C VAL A 101 -1.20 26.62 -11.11
N ASN A 102 -0.74 27.18 -12.23
CA ASN A 102 -0.18 28.54 -12.28
C ASN A 102 -1.20 29.61 -11.88
N ALA A 103 -2.44 29.52 -12.37
CA ALA A 103 -3.52 30.46 -12.05
C ALA A 103 -3.89 30.42 -10.56
N ALA A 104 -3.76 29.25 -9.92
CA ALA A 104 -3.91 29.13 -8.47
C ALA A 104 -2.71 29.71 -7.69
N GLY A 105 -1.62 30.08 -8.35
CA GLY A 105 -0.40 30.60 -7.72
C GLY A 105 0.44 29.52 -7.03
N LEU A 106 0.30 28.27 -7.46
CA LEU A 106 1.14 27.15 -7.03
C LEU A 106 2.25 26.89 -8.06
N TYR A 107 3.34 26.30 -7.61
CA TYR A 107 4.36 25.76 -8.50
C TYR A 107 4.00 24.35 -8.97
N ALA A 108 4.78 23.83 -9.94
CA ALA A 108 4.65 22.48 -10.44
C ALA A 108 5.98 21.72 -10.45
N VAL A 109 5.92 20.42 -10.15
CA VAL A 109 6.93 19.44 -10.54
C VAL A 109 6.34 18.57 -11.63
N VAL A 110 7.01 18.50 -12.79
CA VAL A 110 6.58 17.65 -13.90
C VAL A 110 7.53 16.46 -13.98
N ARG A 111 7.06 15.30 -13.56
CA ARG A 111 7.81 14.04 -13.63
C ARG A 111 7.59 13.42 -15.00
N ILE A 112 8.44 13.77 -15.95
CA ILE A 112 8.25 13.42 -17.36
C ILE A 112 8.42 11.91 -17.57
N GLY A 113 9.30 11.25 -16.81
CA GLY A 113 9.59 9.83 -16.94
C GLY A 113 10.56 9.55 -18.10
N PRO A 114 10.15 8.85 -19.19
CA PRO A 114 8.77 8.51 -19.53
C PRO A 114 8.31 7.15 -19.00
N TYR A 115 9.20 6.36 -18.40
CA TYR A 115 8.76 5.35 -17.43
C TYR A 115 8.33 6.07 -16.15
N VAL A 116 7.12 5.77 -15.67
CA VAL A 116 6.54 6.43 -14.49
C VAL A 116 6.12 5.47 -13.39
N CYS A 117 6.14 4.15 -13.61
CA CYS A 117 5.54 3.16 -12.72
C CYS A 117 4.06 3.49 -12.41
N ALA A 118 3.82 4.30 -11.39
CA ALA A 118 2.58 4.97 -11.01
C ALA A 118 1.37 4.05 -10.79
N GLU A 119 1.58 2.75 -10.60
CA GLU A 119 0.53 1.72 -10.71
C GLU A 119 -0.26 1.86 -12.01
N TRP A 120 0.42 2.33 -13.05
CA TRP A 120 -0.15 2.67 -14.34
C TRP A 120 0.20 1.60 -15.38
N ASN A 121 -0.73 1.35 -16.30
CA ASN A 121 -0.63 0.33 -17.34
C ASN A 121 0.72 0.40 -18.05
N TYR A 122 1.45 -0.72 -18.06
CA TYR A 122 2.75 -0.83 -18.71
C TYR A 122 3.80 0.21 -18.28
N GLY A 123 3.68 0.71 -17.04
CA GLY A 123 4.58 1.71 -16.46
C GLY A 123 4.51 3.08 -17.16
N GLY A 124 3.44 3.32 -17.92
CA GLY A 124 3.24 4.51 -18.75
C GLY A 124 3.77 4.39 -20.19
N PHE A 125 4.43 3.30 -20.56
CA PHE A 125 4.88 3.12 -21.95
C PHE A 125 3.72 2.77 -22.88
N PRO A 126 3.66 3.36 -24.08
CA PRO A 126 2.75 2.88 -25.10
C PRO A 126 3.17 1.48 -25.56
N LEU A 127 2.21 0.55 -25.67
CA LEU A 127 2.56 -0.82 -26.07
C LEU A 127 3.14 -0.92 -27.49
N TRP A 128 2.87 0.04 -28.39
CA TRP A 128 3.52 0.02 -29.71
C TRP A 128 5.05 0.07 -29.63
N LEU A 129 5.62 0.56 -28.53
CA LEU A 129 7.05 0.59 -28.28
C LEU A 129 7.63 -0.83 -28.24
N HIS A 130 6.90 -1.79 -27.67
CA HIS A 130 7.29 -3.21 -27.56
C HIS A 130 7.57 -3.86 -28.91
N PHE A 131 6.91 -3.39 -29.98
CA PHE A 131 7.03 -3.98 -31.32
C PHE A 131 8.14 -3.36 -32.18
N ILE A 132 8.96 -2.47 -31.63
CA ILE A 132 10.10 -1.91 -32.36
C ILE A 132 11.21 -2.97 -32.46
N PRO A 133 11.71 -3.30 -33.65
CA PRO A 133 12.76 -4.30 -33.81
C PRO A 133 14.02 -3.99 -32.98
N GLY A 134 14.45 -4.98 -32.18
CA GLY A 134 15.66 -4.89 -31.36
C GLY A 134 15.56 -3.93 -30.17
N ILE A 135 14.35 -3.52 -29.77
CA ILE A 135 14.17 -2.66 -28.60
C ILE A 135 14.34 -3.45 -27.30
N GLU A 136 14.98 -2.80 -26.32
CA GLU A 136 15.04 -3.27 -24.94
C GLU A 136 14.79 -2.06 -24.04
N PHE A 137 13.84 -2.19 -23.12
CA PHE A 137 13.41 -1.03 -22.35
C PHE A 137 14.41 -0.69 -21.24
N ARG A 138 14.51 0.60 -20.93
CA ARG A 138 15.22 1.13 -19.76
C ARG A 138 16.67 0.63 -19.65
N THR A 139 17.35 0.52 -20.78
CA THR A 139 18.75 0.09 -20.83
C THR A 139 19.49 0.83 -21.94
N ASP A 140 20.80 0.63 -22.06
CA ASP A 140 21.61 1.24 -23.10
C ASP A 140 21.34 0.57 -24.46
N ASN A 141 20.17 0.89 -25.02
CA ASN A 141 19.62 0.36 -26.25
C ASN A 141 19.22 1.53 -27.16
N GLN A 142 19.81 1.61 -28.35
CA GLN A 142 19.65 2.76 -29.25
C GLN A 142 18.20 2.98 -29.71
N PRO A 143 17.43 1.95 -30.12
CA PRO A 143 15.99 2.11 -30.40
C PRO A 143 15.21 2.73 -29.24
N PHE A 144 15.39 2.24 -28.02
CA PHE A 144 14.71 2.76 -26.83
C PHE A 144 15.12 4.21 -26.53
N LYS A 145 16.42 4.49 -26.55
CA LYS A 145 16.98 5.83 -26.33
C LYS A 145 16.42 6.85 -27.32
N ALA A 146 16.32 6.49 -28.60
CA ALA A 146 15.77 7.36 -29.64
C ALA A 146 14.29 7.71 -29.36
N GLU A 147 13.47 6.73 -29.00
CA GLU A 147 12.04 6.96 -28.71
C GLU A 147 11.83 7.74 -27.40
N MET A 148 12.56 7.39 -26.34
CA MET A 148 12.54 8.13 -25.07
C MET A 148 12.97 9.58 -25.26
N GLN A 149 14.03 9.84 -26.04
CA GLN A 149 14.47 11.19 -26.36
C GLN A 149 13.43 11.93 -27.19
N ARG A 150 12.84 11.29 -28.21
CA ARG A 150 11.80 11.89 -29.07
C ARG A 150 10.61 12.36 -28.24
N PHE A 151 10.09 11.50 -27.37
CA PHE A 151 8.95 11.83 -26.51
C PHE A 151 9.29 12.91 -25.49
N THR A 152 10.40 12.75 -24.73
CA THR A 152 10.83 13.74 -23.73
C THR A 152 11.06 15.11 -24.38
N THR A 153 11.70 15.16 -25.55
CA THR A 153 11.92 16.39 -26.32
C THR A 153 10.59 17.02 -26.73
N TYR A 154 9.62 16.22 -27.21
CA TYR A 154 8.30 16.72 -27.56
C TYR A 154 7.61 17.37 -26.36
N ILE A 155 7.59 16.69 -25.20
CA ILE A 155 6.98 17.22 -23.97
C ILE A 155 7.66 18.52 -23.54
N VAL A 156 8.99 18.55 -23.46
CA VAL A 156 9.72 19.76 -23.06
C VAL A 156 9.46 20.91 -24.03
N ASN A 157 9.47 20.66 -25.35
CA ASN A 157 9.20 21.70 -26.34
C ASN A 157 7.76 22.23 -26.25
N MET A 158 6.78 21.34 -26.07
CA MET A 158 5.38 21.74 -25.85
C MET A 158 5.25 22.64 -24.61
N LEU A 159 5.88 22.27 -23.49
CA LEU A 159 5.85 23.05 -22.25
C LEU A 159 6.59 24.40 -22.41
N LYS A 160 7.70 24.42 -23.15
CA LYS A 160 8.43 25.65 -23.49
C LYS A 160 7.62 26.61 -24.36
N GLN A 161 6.96 26.10 -25.40
CA GLN A 161 6.12 26.91 -26.30
C GLN A 161 4.95 27.57 -25.55
N GLN A 162 4.52 26.95 -24.45
CA GLN A 162 3.46 27.48 -23.57
C GLN A 162 4.01 28.32 -22.41
N ASN A 163 5.33 28.59 -22.36
CA ASN A 163 6.01 29.32 -21.29
C ASN A 163 5.75 28.76 -19.88
N LEU A 164 5.68 27.43 -19.75
CA LEU A 164 5.31 26.79 -18.48
C LEU A 164 6.49 26.56 -17.53
N PHE A 165 7.73 26.64 -18.00
CA PHE A 165 8.90 26.61 -17.11
C PHE A 165 9.03 27.91 -16.32
N ARG A 166 9.49 27.83 -15.07
CA ARG A 166 9.68 29.01 -14.21
C ARG A 166 10.66 30.01 -14.82
N SER A 167 11.67 29.52 -15.54
CA SER A 167 12.58 30.29 -16.40
C SER A 167 11.88 31.16 -17.44
N GLN A 168 10.62 30.86 -17.78
CA GLN A 168 9.77 31.58 -18.73
C GLN A 168 8.57 32.28 -18.05
N GLY A 169 8.52 32.27 -16.70
CA GLY A 169 7.44 32.82 -15.90
C GLY A 169 6.31 31.85 -15.56
N GLY A 170 6.41 30.58 -15.96
CA GLY A 170 5.42 29.53 -15.66
C GLY A 170 5.59 28.89 -14.27
N PRO A 171 4.78 27.86 -13.95
CA PRO A 171 4.77 27.25 -12.63
C PRO A 171 5.85 26.17 -12.43
N ILE A 172 6.42 25.59 -13.51
CA ILE A 172 7.28 24.40 -13.39
C ILE A 172 8.63 24.80 -12.81
N ILE A 173 8.93 24.32 -11.60
CA ILE A 173 10.20 24.57 -10.89
C ILE A 173 11.16 23.39 -10.94
N LEU A 174 10.67 22.18 -11.21
CA LEU A 174 11.48 20.96 -11.27
C LEU A 174 10.94 20.02 -12.35
N SER A 175 11.83 19.24 -12.95
CA SER A 175 11.46 18.16 -13.86
C SER A 175 12.17 16.86 -13.48
N GLN A 176 11.51 15.72 -13.64
CA GLN A 176 12.14 14.41 -13.41
C GLN A 176 12.31 13.65 -14.72
N ILE A 177 13.48 13.03 -14.87
CA ILE A 177 13.77 12.03 -15.89
C ILE A 177 13.86 10.66 -15.22
N GLU A 178 13.36 9.61 -15.88
CA GLU A 178 13.19 8.27 -15.32
C GLU A 178 12.33 8.25 -14.04
N ASN A 179 12.16 7.06 -13.48
CA ASN A 179 11.51 6.78 -12.21
C ASN A 179 12.11 5.53 -11.56
N GLU A 180 12.72 5.70 -10.39
CA GLU A 180 13.20 4.62 -9.52
C GLU A 180 14.13 3.60 -10.17
N TYR A 181 14.92 4.03 -11.16
CA TYR A 181 15.79 3.13 -11.89
C TYR A 181 16.89 2.51 -11.01
N GLY A 182 17.39 3.25 -10.02
CA GLY A 182 18.46 2.81 -9.12
C GLY A 182 18.05 1.81 -8.04
N ASN A 183 16.77 1.42 -7.95
CA ASN A 183 16.33 0.37 -7.02
C ASN A 183 17.08 -0.95 -7.28
N SER A 184 17.32 -1.72 -6.21
CA SER A 184 18.17 -2.93 -6.23
C SER A 184 17.66 -4.04 -7.15
N ASP A 185 16.35 -4.08 -7.39
CA ASP A 185 15.64 -5.04 -8.23
C ASP A 185 15.40 -4.53 -9.66
N ILE A 186 15.93 -3.36 -10.02
CA ILE A 186 15.79 -2.75 -11.35
C ILE A 186 17.16 -2.51 -11.99
N GLY A 187 17.81 -1.38 -11.69
CA GLY A 187 19.02 -0.93 -12.38
C GLY A 187 20.14 -1.97 -12.38
N PRO A 188 20.50 -2.57 -11.23
CA PRO A 188 21.53 -3.60 -11.16
C PRO A 188 21.26 -4.82 -12.06
N MET A 189 19.99 -5.14 -12.36
CA MET A 189 19.64 -6.28 -13.21
C MET A 189 20.05 -6.10 -14.68
N TYR A 190 20.29 -4.85 -15.12
CA TYR A 190 20.79 -4.55 -16.47
C TYR A 190 22.33 -4.59 -16.58
N GLY A 191 23.03 -4.87 -15.49
CA GLY A 191 24.49 -5.03 -15.47
C GLY A 191 25.25 -3.81 -16.02
N ALA A 192 26.27 -4.06 -16.85
CA ALA A 192 27.16 -3.02 -17.39
C ALA A 192 26.44 -1.96 -18.26
N ARG A 193 25.21 -2.24 -18.73
CA ARG A 193 24.43 -1.30 -19.55
C ARG A 193 23.66 -0.27 -18.72
N ALA A 194 23.50 -0.48 -17.42
CA ALA A 194 22.72 0.40 -16.56
C ALA A 194 23.35 1.80 -16.43
N LYS A 195 24.64 1.87 -16.12
CA LYS A 195 25.35 3.15 -15.91
C LYS A 195 25.42 4.03 -17.17
N PRO A 196 25.80 3.51 -18.35
CA PRO A 196 25.74 4.29 -19.59
C PRO A 196 24.34 4.82 -19.93
N TYR A 197 23.29 4.04 -19.63
CA TYR A 197 21.91 4.48 -19.81
C TYR A 197 21.55 5.65 -18.87
N VAL A 198 21.88 5.55 -17.59
CA VAL A 198 21.63 6.64 -16.60
C VAL A 198 22.39 7.90 -16.99
N ASP A 199 23.67 7.78 -17.36
CA ASP A 199 24.49 8.91 -17.79
C ASP A 199 23.92 9.59 -19.05
N TRP A 200 23.48 8.77 -20.01
CA TRP A 200 22.81 9.27 -21.20
C TRP A 200 21.47 9.95 -20.88
N ALA A 201 20.63 9.36 -20.05
CA ALA A 201 19.31 9.90 -19.71
C ALA A 201 19.44 11.25 -19.00
N ALA A 202 20.38 11.35 -18.06
CA ALA A 202 20.75 12.58 -17.38
C ALA A 202 21.27 13.64 -18.36
N GLY A 203 22.23 13.29 -19.21
CA GLY A 203 22.80 14.19 -20.21
C GLY A 203 21.77 14.69 -21.23
N MET A 204 20.88 13.79 -21.70
CA MET A 204 19.78 14.12 -22.61
C MET A 204 18.83 15.12 -21.96
N ALA A 205 18.37 14.85 -20.73
CA ALA A 205 17.44 15.71 -20.01
C ALA A 205 18.02 17.12 -19.77
N VAL A 206 19.26 17.21 -19.31
CA VAL A 206 19.97 18.50 -19.10
C VAL A 206 20.14 19.24 -20.42
N GLY A 207 20.50 18.54 -21.51
CA GLY A 207 20.66 19.10 -22.85
C GLY A 207 19.38 19.71 -23.43
N LEU A 208 18.20 19.37 -22.90
CA LEU A 208 16.94 20.01 -23.29
C LEU A 208 16.79 21.45 -22.76
N ASN A 209 17.68 21.92 -21.89
CA ASN A 209 17.78 23.32 -21.46
C ASN A 209 16.44 23.91 -20.97
N THR A 210 15.77 23.22 -20.04
CA THR A 210 14.50 23.67 -19.44
C THR A 210 14.63 24.97 -18.64
N GLY A 211 15.86 25.29 -18.19
CA GLY A 211 16.13 26.45 -17.32
C GLY A 211 15.72 26.23 -15.87
N VAL A 212 15.37 25.00 -15.49
CA VAL A 212 15.06 24.59 -14.11
C VAL A 212 15.78 23.26 -13.78
N PRO A 213 16.04 22.95 -12.50
CA PRO A 213 16.76 21.73 -12.14
C PRO A 213 16.01 20.44 -12.53
N TRP A 214 16.81 19.41 -12.78
CA TRP A 214 16.33 18.04 -13.01
C TRP A 214 16.57 17.16 -11.78
N ILE A 215 15.67 16.21 -11.55
CA ILE A 215 15.75 15.26 -10.45
C ILE A 215 15.66 13.81 -10.96
N MET A 216 16.12 12.85 -10.15
CA MET A 216 15.90 11.41 -10.32
C MET A 216 15.62 10.78 -8.95
N CYS A 217 14.47 10.13 -8.79
CA CYS A 217 14.12 9.44 -7.55
C CYS A 217 14.75 8.05 -7.46
N GLN A 218 15.14 7.65 -6.24
CA GLN A 218 15.84 6.39 -5.96
C GLN A 218 17.05 6.12 -6.86
N GLN A 219 17.81 7.17 -7.18
CA GLN A 219 19.01 7.07 -8.02
C GLN A 219 20.25 7.53 -7.25
N LYS A 220 20.85 6.64 -6.45
CA LYS A 220 22.00 6.97 -5.57
C LYS A 220 23.17 7.63 -6.33
N ASP A 221 23.42 7.22 -7.57
CA ASP A 221 24.51 7.70 -8.41
C ASP A 221 24.05 8.70 -9.50
N ALA A 222 22.94 9.43 -9.29
CA ALA A 222 22.46 10.44 -10.23
C ALA A 222 23.58 11.44 -10.61
N PRO A 223 23.93 11.56 -11.90
CA PRO A 223 25.00 12.45 -12.35
C PRO A 223 24.70 13.92 -12.10
N ASP A 224 25.73 14.73 -11.85
CA ASP A 224 25.56 16.18 -11.79
C ASP A 224 25.10 16.74 -13.15
N PRO A 225 24.21 17.76 -13.18
CA PRO A 225 23.65 18.51 -12.05
C PRO A 225 22.33 17.94 -11.49
N LEU A 226 21.96 16.68 -11.76
CA LEU A 226 20.67 16.15 -11.29
C LEU A 226 20.68 15.93 -9.78
N ILE A 227 19.55 16.21 -9.15
CA ILE A 227 19.35 15.96 -7.72
C ILE A 227 18.75 14.56 -7.54
N ASN A 228 19.43 13.68 -6.79
CA ASN A 228 18.83 12.42 -6.39
C ASN A 228 17.85 12.63 -5.23
N THR A 229 16.70 11.97 -5.28
CA THR A 229 15.64 12.11 -4.28
C THR A 229 15.22 10.78 -3.70
N CYS A 230 14.50 10.82 -2.58
CA CYS A 230 14.01 9.64 -1.87
C CYS A 230 12.50 9.44 -2.07
N ASN A 231 12.06 8.19 -2.08
CA ASN A 231 10.67 7.76 -2.03
C ASN A 231 10.50 6.78 -0.86
N GLY A 232 9.32 6.74 -0.23
CA GLY A 232 9.05 5.81 0.86
C GLY A 232 7.98 6.29 1.82
N PHE A 233 7.73 5.49 2.87
CA PHE A 233 6.95 5.93 4.03
C PHE A 233 7.74 6.92 4.91
N TYR A 234 9.07 6.79 4.94
CA TYR A 234 10.00 7.64 5.69
C TYR A 234 11.25 7.90 4.86
N CYS A 235 11.67 9.15 4.77
CA CYS A 235 12.92 9.58 4.13
C CYS A 235 13.73 10.51 5.04
N ASP A 236 13.46 10.51 6.34
CA ASP A 236 14.13 11.35 7.32
C ASP A 236 15.62 11.00 7.46
N GLN A 237 16.02 9.76 7.18
CA GLN A 237 17.43 9.33 7.18
C GLN A 237 18.14 9.44 5.82
N PHE A 238 17.42 9.79 4.76
CA PHE A 238 18.02 9.93 3.43
C PHE A 238 19.03 11.09 3.37
N THR A 239 20.13 10.89 2.65
CA THR A 239 21.10 11.94 2.29
C THR A 239 21.29 11.98 0.77
N PRO A 240 21.33 13.18 0.17
CA PRO A 240 21.64 13.32 -1.25
C PRO A 240 23.08 12.86 -1.54
N ASN A 241 23.38 12.56 -2.79
CA ASN A 241 24.67 12.02 -3.21
C ASN A 241 25.81 13.05 -3.26
N SER A 242 25.54 14.29 -2.86
CA SER A 242 26.49 15.37 -2.74
C SER A 242 26.01 16.39 -1.71
N ASP A 243 26.93 16.91 -0.90
CA ASP A 243 26.65 17.99 0.07
C ASP A 243 26.28 19.31 -0.59
N LYS A 244 26.30 19.43 -1.93
CA LYS A 244 25.85 20.63 -2.66
C LYS A 244 24.37 20.57 -3.05
N LYS A 245 23.71 19.44 -2.83
CA LYS A 245 22.34 19.19 -3.26
C LYS A 245 21.39 19.23 -2.06
N PRO A 246 20.17 19.74 -2.23
CA PRO A 246 19.19 19.76 -1.17
C PRO A 246 18.61 18.37 -0.92
N LYS A 247 18.19 18.11 0.32
CA LYS A 247 17.49 16.88 0.69
C LYS A 247 16.02 16.95 0.29
N MET A 248 15.61 16.07 -0.63
CA MET A 248 14.28 16.08 -1.24
C MET A 248 13.60 14.69 -1.17
N TRP A 249 12.31 14.70 -0.83
CA TRP A 249 11.44 13.54 -0.75
C TRP A 249 10.31 13.67 -1.77
N THR A 250 10.42 12.93 -2.88
CA THR A 250 9.50 13.01 -4.03
C THR A 250 8.25 12.15 -3.87
N GLU A 251 8.29 11.12 -3.02
CA GLU A 251 7.09 10.33 -2.73
C GLU A 251 6.98 9.93 -1.27
N ASN A 252 6.25 10.73 -0.50
CA ASN A 252 5.76 10.32 0.81
C ASN A 252 4.45 9.56 0.64
N TRP A 253 4.51 8.24 0.76
CA TRP A 253 3.35 7.38 0.51
C TRP A 253 2.24 7.62 1.54
N THR A 254 1.13 8.24 1.15
CA THR A 254 0.04 8.63 2.06
C THR A 254 -0.85 7.48 2.51
N GLY A 255 -0.64 6.31 1.92
CA GLY A 255 -1.38 5.07 2.04
C GLY A 255 -0.74 4.07 1.10
N TRP A 256 -1.54 3.29 0.38
CA TRP A 256 -1.05 2.38 -0.66
C TRP A 256 -2.10 2.17 -1.75
N PHE A 257 -1.70 1.64 -2.90
CA PHE A 257 -2.66 1.32 -3.97
C PHE A 257 -3.58 0.15 -3.59
N LEU A 258 -4.76 0.11 -4.20
CA LEU A 258 -5.71 -0.99 -4.05
C LEU A 258 -5.62 -1.93 -5.26
N ALA A 259 -5.39 -3.22 -5.01
CA ALA A 259 -5.51 -4.27 -6.02
C ALA A 259 -6.90 -4.93 -5.96
N PHE A 260 -7.41 -5.40 -7.10
CA PHE A 260 -8.58 -6.28 -7.13
C PHE A 260 -8.27 -7.58 -6.37
N GLY A 261 -9.11 -7.92 -5.39
CA GLY A 261 -8.88 -9.03 -4.48
C GLY A 261 -8.03 -8.68 -3.26
N GLY A 262 -7.53 -7.44 -3.13
CA GLY A 262 -6.80 -6.94 -1.96
C GLY A 262 -7.72 -6.31 -0.90
N ALA A 263 -7.27 -6.29 0.35
CA ALA A 263 -7.85 -5.45 1.40
C ALA A 263 -7.47 -3.97 1.19
N VAL A 264 -8.26 -3.04 1.73
CA VAL A 264 -8.06 -1.59 1.53
C VAL A 264 -6.98 -1.09 2.50
N PRO A 265 -5.80 -0.64 2.01
CA PRO A 265 -4.72 -0.16 2.84
C PRO A 265 -4.91 1.31 3.22
N LEU A 266 -4.76 1.63 4.51
CA LEU A 266 -4.83 2.98 5.05
C LEU A 266 -3.52 3.32 5.79
N ARG A 267 -3.17 4.59 5.88
CA ARG A 267 -2.05 5.07 6.70
C ARG A 267 -2.52 6.18 7.66
N PRO A 268 -2.34 6.03 8.98
CA PRO A 268 -2.77 7.03 9.96
C PRO A 268 -2.24 8.44 9.68
N ALA A 269 -3.08 9.45 9.90
CA ALA A 269 -2.71 10.85 9.71
C ALA A 269 -1.53 11.26 10.61
N GLU A 270 -1.49 10.71 11.83
CA GLU A 270 -0.45 10.95 12.82
C GLU A 270 0.91 10.45 12.36
N ASP A 271 0.96 9.26 11.73
CA ASP A 271 2.20 8.70 11.20
C ASP A 271 2.70 9.47 9.97
N VAL A 272 1.79 9.85 9.06
CA VAL A 272 2.16 10.72 7.93
C VAL A 272 2.72 12.05 8.45
N ALA A 273 2.07 12.66 9.44
CA ALA A 273 2.54 13.91 10.04
C ALA A 273 3.88 13.74 10.77
N PHE A 274 4.07 12.62 11.48
CA PHE A 274 5.34 12.27 12.15
C PHE A 274 6.47 12.17 11.12
N ALA A 275 6.26 11.42 10.04
CA ALA A 275 7.26 11.21 9.01
C ALA A 275 7.69 12.52 8.33
N VAL A 276 6.73 13.40 8.03
CA VAL A 276 7.00 14.74 7.45
C VAL A 276 7.71 15.65 8.45
N ALA A 277 7.26 15.70 9.70
CA ALA A 277 7.90 16.51 10.73
C ALA A 277 9.35 16.03 11.00
N ARG A 278 9.59 14.72 11.05
CA ARG A 278 10.93 14.12 11.15
C ARG A 278 11.82 14.47 9.95
N PHE A 279 11.26 14.44 8.75
CA PHE A 279 12.00 14.82 7.54
C PHE A 279 12.49 16.28 7.59
N PHE A 280 11.61 17.21 7.95
CA PHE A 280 11.97 18.63 8.08
C PHE A 280 12.83 18.93 9.31
N GLN A 281 12.69 18.16 10.39
CA GLN A 281 13.59 18.19 11.55
C GLN A 281 15.04 17.89 11.14
N LEU A 282 15.24 16.94 10.21
CA LEU A 282 16.56 16.46 9.76
C LEU A 282 16.97 17.05 8.41
N SER A 283 16.92 18.38 8.29
CA SER A 283 17.36 19.16 7.12
C SER A 283 16.61 18.91 5.82
N GLY A 284 15.44 18.26 5.83
CA GLY A 284 14.57 18.21 4.65
C GLY A 284 14.18 19.63 4.17
N SER A 285 14.01 19.81 2.85
CA SER A 285 13.58 21.09 2.27
C SER A 285 12.55 20.99 1.14
N PHE A 286 12.31 19.80 0.60
CA PHE A 286 11.20 19.52 -0.31
C PHE A 286 10.55 18.19 0.07
N GLN A 287 9.24 18.18 0.31
CA GLN A 287 8.47 16.96 0.58
C GLN A 287 7.22 16.93 -0.29
N ASN A 288 6.98 15.82 -0.96
CA ASN A 288 5.79 15.59 -1.79
C ASN A 288 4.93 14.44 -1.26
N TYR A 289 3.61 14.64 -1.15
CA TYR A 289 2.65 13.58 -0.82
C TYR A 289 2.30 12.76 -2.07
N TYR A 290 2.62 11.46 -2.05
CA TYR A 290 2.20 10.52 -3.07
C TYR A 290 1.14 9.58 -2.45
N MET A 291 -0.17 9.81 -2.61
CA MET A 291 -0.83 10.83 -3.42
C MET A 291 -1.44 11.93 -2.55
N TYR A 292 -1.55 13.15 -3.07
CA TYR A 292 -2.39 14.18 -2.45
C TYR A 292 -3.85 14.05 -2.89
N HIS A 293 -4.06 13.76 -4.18
CA HIS A 293 -5.30 13.21 -4.72
C HIS A 293 -4.94 12.05 -5.66
N GLY A 294 -5.34 10.85 -5.29
CA GLY A 294 -5.07 9.66 -6.09
C GLY A 294 -6.02 9.51 -7.27
N GLY A 295 -7.34 9.60 -7.04
CA GLY A 295 -8.37 9.61 -8.08
C GLY A 295 -8.77 8.23 -8.60
N THR A 296 -9.12 8.15 -9.89
CA THR A 296 -9.70 6.96 -10.52
C THR A 296 -8.92 6.55 -11.77
N ASN A 297 -8.64 5.25 -11.92
CA ASN A 297 -8.11 4.64 -13.13
C ASN A 297 -9.23 4.44 -14.18
N PHE A 298 -9.67 5.53 -14.83
CA PHE A 298 -10.71 5.47 -15.85
C PHE A 298 -10.31 4.65 -17.08
N GLY A 299 -11.30 4.06 -17.76
CA GLY A 299 -11.03 3.22 -18.92
C GLY A 299 -10.31 1.92 -18.58
N ARG A 300 -9.61 1.36 -19.58
CA ARG A 300 -8.90 0.08 -19.46
C ARG A 300 -7.38 0.20 -19.55
N THR A 301 -6.84 1.32 -19.98
CA THR A 301 -5.40 1.55 -20.17
C THR A 301 -4.80 2.42 -19.07
N SER A 302 -5.37 2.39 -17.85
CA SER A 302 -4.91 3.22 -16.73
C SER A 302 -4.22 2.39 -15.64
N GLY A 303 -4.92 1.52 -14.91
CA GLY A 303 -4.29 0.70 -13.86
C GLY A 303 -3.76 -0.63 -14.38
N GLY A 304 -2.61 -1.10 -13.87
CA GLY A 304 -2.12 -2.46 -14.15
C GLY A 304 -0.87 -2.90 -13.39
N PRO A 305 -0.62 -4.22 -13.25
CA PRO A 305 -1.59 -5.31 -13.37
C PRO A 305 -2.41 -5.46 -12.07
N PHE A 306 -3.66 -5.91 -12.17
CA PHE A 306 -4.61 -6.08 -11.04
C PHE A 306 -4.93 -4.82 -10.20
N ILE A 307 -4.31 -3.67 -10.48
CA ILE A 307 -4.66 -2.40 -9.85
C ILE A 307 -6.14 -2.11 -10.09
N SER A 308 -6.85 -1.81 -9.00
CA SER A 308 -8.29 -1.56 -9.05
C SER A 308 -8.62 -0.26 -9.79
N THR A 309 -9.89 -0.06 -10.09
CA THR A 309 -10.35 1.18 -10.73
C THR A 309 -10.22 2.36 -9.78
N SER A 310 -10.40 2.15 -8.47
CA SER A 310 -10.07 3.16 -7.47
C SER A 310 -8.56 3.29 -7.33
N TYR A 311 -8.08 4.54 -7.32
CA TYR A 311 -6.73 4.87 -6.91
C TYR A 311 -6.77 5.86 -5.75
N ASP A 312 -7.68 5.64 -4.79
CA ASP A 312 -7.89 6.53 -3.63
C ASP A 312 -6.60 6.79 -2.82
N TYR A 313 -5.81 5.75 -2.58
CA TYR A 313 -4.50 5.79 -1.91
C TYR A 313 -4.55 6.26 -0.43
N ASP A 314 -5.74 6.31 0.18
CA ASP A 314 -5.98 6.99 1.46
C ASP A 314 -5.42 8.42 1.44
N ALA A 315 -5.54 9.08 0.29
CA ALA A 315 -4.98 10.40 0.06
C ALA A 315 -5.70 11.47 0.91
N PRO A 316 -5.04 12.61 1.20
CA PRO A 316 -5.68 13.78 1.81
C PRO A 316 -6.94 14.25 1.08
N LEU A 317 -7.00 14.14 -0.24
CA LEU A 317 -8.23 14.25 -1.02
C LEU A 317 -8.61 12.87 -1.56
N ASP A 318 -9.78 12.38 -1.17
CA ASP A 318 -10.26 11.04 -1.56
C ASP A 318 -10.45 10.91 -3.09
N GLU A 319 -10.74 9.69 -3.56
CA GLU A 319 -11.00 9.39 -4.97
C GLU A 319 -12.00 10.37 -5.64
N TYR A 320 -12.95 10.88 -4.87
CA TYR A 320 -14.04 11.75 -5.32
C TYR A 320 -13.72 13.24 -5.17
N GLY A 321 -12.51 13.57 -4.71
CA GLY A 321 -12.02 14.94 -4.51
C GLY A 321 -12.52 15.60 -3.22
N LEU A 322 -13.06 14.85 -2.27
CA LEU A 322 -13.46 15.36 -0.95
C LEU A 322 -12.28 15.33 0.03
N PRO A 323 -12.16 16.32 0.94
CA PRO A 323 -11.14 16.27 1.99
C PRO A 323 -11.33 15.06 2.91
N ASN A 324 -10.35 14.16 2.94
CA ASN A 324 -10.29 13.02 3.85
C ASN A 324 -9.86 13.52 5.24
N ARG A 325 -10.82 13.64 6.17
CA ARG A 325 -10.55 14.14 7.53
C ARG A 325 -10.53 12.98 8.54
N PRO A 326 -9.57 12.98 9.48
CA PRO A 326 -8.79 14.13 9.92
C PRO A 326 -7.52 14.40 9.10
N LYS A 327 -7.08 13.49 8.22
CA LYS A 327 -5.78 13.56 7.52
C LYS A 327 -5.51 14.91 6.86
N TRP A 328 -6.39 15.36 5.98
CA TRP A 328 -6.24 16.65 5.28
C TRP A 328 -6.10 17.83 6.24
N GLY A 329 -6.93 17.88 7.29
CA GLY A 329 -6.90 18.98 8.26
C GLY A 329 -5.66 18.95 9.13
N HIS A 330 -5.25 17.76 9.58
CA HIS A 330 -4.06 17.58 10.41
C HIS A 330 -2.77 17.93 9.65
N LEU A 331 -2.69 17.53 8.38
CA LEU A 331 -1.56 17.91 7.52
C LEU A 331 -1.56 19.41 7.20
N LYS A 332 -2.74 20.03 7.02
CA LYS A 332 -2.84 21.49 6.89
C LYS A 332 -2.27 22.23 8.10
N ASP A 333 -2.59 21.77 9.32
CA ASP A 333 -2.06 22.37 10.56
C ASP A 333 -0.55 22.15 10.68
N LEU A 334 -0.05 20.97 10.28
CA LEU A 334 1.39 20.69 10.18
C LEU A 334 2.08 21.66 9.21
N HIS A 335 1.52 21.87 8.01
CA HIS A 335 2.09 22.77 7.02
C HIS A 335 2.19 24.19 7.57
N ALA A 336 1.13 24.68 8.23
CA ALA A 336 1.15 25.99 8.88
C ALA A 336 2.27 26.09 9.93
N ALA A 337 2.47 25.06 10.75
CA ALA A 337 3.55 25.01 11.73
C ALA A 337 4.95 25.03 11.06
N ILE A 338 5.15 24.27 9.97
CA ILE A 338 6.40 24.29 9.20
C ILE A 338 6.65 25.67 8.59
N LYS A 339 5.62 26.34 8.07
CA LYS A 339 5.73 27.70 7.51
C LYS A 339 6.14 28.75 8.54
N LEU A 340 5.71 28.60 9.80
CA LEU A 340 6.20 29.45 10.88
C LEU A 340 7.71 29.24 11.14
N CYS A 341 8.23 28.02 10.90
CA CYS A 341 9.65 27.68 11.04
C CYS A 341 10.51 28.04 9.80
N GLU A 342 9.89 28.25 8.63
CA GLU A 342 10.59 28.45 7.33
C GLU A 342 11.71 29.51 7.41
N PRO A 343 11.53 30.71 8.01
CA PRO A 343 12.59 31.72 8.07
C PRO A 343 13.89 31.25 8.76
N ALA A 344 13.78 30.44 9.82
CA ALA A 344 14.95 29.87 10.48
C ALA A 344 15.52 28.69 9.68
N MET A 345 14.64 27.83 9.14
CA MET A 345 15.04 26.62 8.42
C MET A 345 15.79 26.89 7.12
N VAL A 346 15.50 27.98 6.41
CA VAL A 346 16.22 28.33 5.16
C VAL A 346 17.56 29.03 5.40
N ALA A 347 17.74 29.60 6.59
CA ALA A 347 18.88 30.43 6.94
C ALA A 347 20.04 29.66 7.58
N THR A 348 19.77 28.49 8.19
CA THR A 348 20.78 27.67 8.88
C THR A 348 20.44 26.19 8.80
N ASP A 349 21.44 25.35 9.06
CA ASP A 349 21.26 23.92 9.35
C ASP A 349 20.84 23.71 10.82
N PRO A 350 20.17 22.59 11.14
CA PRO A 350 19.77 22.27 12.49
C PRO A 350 20.96 21.76 13.30
N THR A 351 21.03 22.17 14.57
CA THR A 351 21.86 21.50 15.57
C THR A 351 21.04 20.40 16.24
N ILE A 352 21.51 19.16 16.20
CA ILE A 352 20.83 18.01 16.78
C ILE A 352 21.42 17.69 18.16
N SER A 353 20.57 17.48 19.15
CA SER A 353 20.95 17.10 20.50
C SER A 353 20.01 16.04 21.06
N SER A 354 20.54 15.07 21.81
CA SER A 354 19.73 14.12 22.56
C SER A 354 19.02 14.82 23.74
N LEU A 355 17.76 14.48 23.97
CA LEU A 355 16.99 14.87 25.16
C LEU A 355 16.78 13.68 26.12
N GLY A 356 17.35 12.52 25.79
CA GLY A 356 17.13 11.25 26.47
C GLY A 356 17.10 10.07 25.48
N LYS A 357 16.88 8.86 26.00
CA LYS A 357 16.75 7.66 25.17
C LYS A 357 15.54 7.78 24.24
N ASN A 358 15.79 7.71 22.93
CA ASN A 358 14.78 7.89 21.88
C ASN A 358 14.10 9.26 21.83
N LEU A 359 14.70 10.28 22.46
CA LEU A 359 14.23 11.67 22.44
C LEU A 359 15.29 12.57 21.82
N GLU A 360 14.89 13.42 20.89
CA GLU A 360 15.82 14.27 20.13
C GLU A 360 15.24 15.68 19.98
N ALA A 361 16.10 16.69 20.10
CA ALA A 361 15.83 18.06 19.66
C ALA A 361 16.65 18.37 18.43
N ALA A 362 16.03 18.95 17.41
CA ALA A 362 16.73 19.67 16.35
C ALA A 362 16.39 21.15 16.42
N VAL A 363 17.41 22.00 16.46
CA VAL A 363 17.26 23.45 16.64
C VAL A 363 17.86 24.20 15.45
N TYR A 364 17.02 24.91 14.71
CA TYR A 364 17.41 25.87 13.69
C TYR A 364 17.53 27.25 14.35
N LYS A 365 18.76 27.69 14.63
CA LYS A 365 19.01 28.98 15.28
C LYS A 365 19.95 29.85 14.47
N THR A 366 19.49 31.05 14.13
CA THR A 366 20.26 32.04 13.38
C THR A 366 21.01 32.99 14.32
N ALA A 367 22.08 33.63 13.83
CA ALA A 367 22.79 34.68 14.57
C ALA A 367 21.90 35.90 14.87
N SER A 368 20.87 36.17 14.05
CA SER A 368 19.89 37.23 14.26
C SER A 368 18.82 36.91 15.31
N GLY A 369 18.86 35.72 15.92
CA GLY A 369 17.97 35.32 17.02
C GLY A 369 16.69 34.59 16.61
N LEU A 370 16.43 34.37 15.30
CA LEU A 370 15.35 33.46 14.87
C LEU A 370 15.69 32.03 15.34
N CYS A 371 14.72 31.34 15.93
CA CYS A 371 14.90 30.02 16.51
C CYS A 371 13.65 29.17 16.27
N ALA A 372 13.79 28.04 15.58
CA ALA A 372 12.77 27.01 15.49
C ALA A 372 13.30 25.68 16.03
N ALA A 373 12.48 24.94 16.77
CA ALA A 373 12.86 23.64 17.33
C ALA A 373 11.84 22.56 17.01
N PHE A 374 12.34 21.35 16.81
CA PHE A 374 11.56 20.11 16.64
C PHE A 374 11.96 19.16 17.76
N LEU A 375 11.01 18.72 18.57
CA LEU A 375 11.23 17.76 19.65
C LEU A 375 10.57 16.44 19.29
N ALA A 376 11.36 15.42 18.99
CA ALA A 376 10.89 14.11 18.58
C ALA A 376 10.94 13.10 19.72
N ASN A 377 9.88 12.30 19.82
CA ASN A 377 9.86 11.02 20.50
C ASN A 377 9.63 9.94 19.43
N PHE A 378 10.67 9.20 19.09
CA PHE A 378 10.62 8.11 18.12
C PHE A 378 10.54 6.73 18.80
N PHE A 379 10.01 6.69 20.02
CA PHE A 379 9.68 5.46 20.74
C PHE A 379 8.16 5.22 20.80
N ASN A 380 7.77 4.03 21.25
CA ASN A 380 6.37 3.59 21.26
C ASN A 380 5.61 3.95 22.55
N THR A 381 6.23 4.69 23.47
CA THR A 381 5.61 5.17 24.72
C THR A 381 5.74 6.69 24.86
N ASP A 382 4.78 7.30 25.55
CA ASP A 382 4.81 8.73 25.86
C ASP A 382 6.02 9.04 26.77
N ALA A 383 6.56 10.25 26.64
CA ALA A 383 7.73 10.70 27.39
C ALA A 383 7.64 12.19 27.73
N THR A 384 8.44 12.64 28.71
CA THR A 384 8.64 14.05 29.02
C THR A 384 10.08 14.42 28.72
N ALA A 385 10.29 15.45 27.91
CA ALA A 385 11.62 15.96 27.56
C ALA A 385 11.85 17.32 28.21
N ASN A 386 13.04 17.53 28.79
CA ASN A 386 13.48 18.85 29.24
C ASN A 386 14.23 19.56 28.10
N PHE A 387 13.74 20.72 27.66
CA PHE A 387 14.36 21.52 26.60
C PHE A 387 14.34 23.00 26.98
N ASN A 388 15.51 23.65 26.98
CA ASN A 388 15.69 25.04 27.42
C ASN A 388 15.10 25.34 28.82
N GLY A 389 15.17 24.38 29.75
CA GLY A 389 14.66 24.53 31.12
C GLY A 389 13.15 24.30 31.27
N ASN A 390 12.43 24.04 30.17
CA ASN A 390 11.00 23.73 30.18
C ASN A 390 10.76 22.24 29.95
N ASN A 391 9.71 21.69 30.56
CA ASN A 391 9.30 20.30 30.37
C ASN A 391 8.19 20.21 29.31
N TYR A 392 8.41 19.38 28.29
CA TYR A 392 7.45 19.13 27.22
C TYR A 392 6.98 17.67 27.24
N SER A 393 5.67 17.46 27.24
CA SER A 393 5.09 16.12 27.07
C SER A 393 5.03 15.75 25.59
N LEU A 394 5.74 14.69 25.23
CA LEU A 394 5.86 14.14 23.89
C LEU A 394 5.14 12.78 23.82
N PRO A 395 3.97 12.69 23.17
CA PRO A 395 3.35 11.41 22.89
C PRO A 395 4.29 10.44 22.17
N ALA A 396 4.04 9.14 22.31
CA ALA A 396 4.70 8.10 21.54
C ALA A 396 4.70 8.43 20.05
N TRP A 397 5.80 8.15 19.36
CA TRP A 397 5.93 8.28 17.91
C TRP A 397 5.44 9.63 17.38
N SER A 398 5.94 10.72 17.98
CA SER A 398 5.47 12.07 17.69
C SER A 398 6.60 13.10 17.61
N VAL A 399 6.34 14.19 16.89
CA VAL A 399 7.20 15.38 16.85
C VAL A 399 6.38 16.60 17.26
N SER A 400 6.87 17.35 18.23
CA SER A 400 6.37 18.68 18.60
C SER A 400 7.16 19.78 17.90
N ILE A 401 6.47 20.77 17.33
CA ILE A 401 7.07 21.88 16.57
C ILE A 401 6.94 23.17 17.37
N LEU A 402 8.07 23.86 17.57
CA LEU A 402 8.19 25.11 18.32
C LEU A 402 8.84 26.18 17.44
N PRO A 403 8.07 27.02 16.72
CA PRO A 403 8.62 28.02 15.79
C PRO A 403 9.42 29.14 16.43
N ASP A 404 9.39 29.24 17.75
CA ASP A 404 10.11 30.21 18.58
C ASP A 404 11.02 29.53 19.63
N CYS A 405 11.22 28.21 19.51
CA CYS A 405 11.91 27.34 20.48
C CYS A 405 11.31 27.33 21.90
N LYS A 406 10.06 27.77 22.07
CA LYS A 406 9.39 27.86 23.39
C LYS A 406 7.96 27.30 23.39
N ASN A 407 7.14 27.66 22.41
CA ASN A 407 5.72 27.33 22.40
C ASN A 407 5.44 26.22 21.37
N VAL A 408 4.85 25.11 21.83
CA VAL A 408 4.41 24.04 20.93
C VAL A 408 3.15 24.50 20.20
N VAL A 409 3.24 24.70 18.88
CA VAL A 409 2.09 25.07 18.04
C VAL A 409 1.45 23.84 17.37
N PHE A 410 2.19 22.74 17.27
CA PHE A 410 1.74 21.51 16.65
C PHE A 410 2.45 20.30 17.26
N ASN A 411 1.74 19.17 17.38
CA ASN A 411 2.33 17.87 17.64
C ASN A 411 1.71 16.83 16.70
N SER A 412 2.54 16.00 16.06
CA SER A 412 2.07 15.07 15.02
C SER A 412 1.08 14.02 15.51
N ALA A 413 1.01 13.71 16.81
CA ALA A 413 0.05 12.75 17.38
C ALA A 413 -1.18 13.41 18.03
N LYS A 414 -1.26 14.74 18.09
CA LYS A 414 -2.40 15.49 18.68
C LYS A 414 -3.28 16.07 17.57
N ILE A 415 -4.29 15.32 17.15
CA ILE A 415 -5.23 15.76 16.10
C ILE A 415 -6.24 16.76 16.67
N ASN A 416 -6.16 18.01 16.19
CA ASN A 416 -7.14 19.06 16.47
C ASN A 416 -8.20 19.20 15.37
N ALA A 417 -7.92 18.68 14.17
CA ALA A 417 -8.84 18.73 13.04
C ALA A 417 -10.10 17.89 13.31
N MET A 418 -11.27 18.45 12.96
CA MET A 418 -12.54 17.72 13.07
C MET A 418 -12.55 16.52 12.11
N THR A 419 -12.76 15.32 12.66
CA THR A 419 -12.98 14.10 11.88
C THR A 419 -14.34 14.16 11.19
N SER A 420 -14.37 13.86 9.89
CA SER A 420 -15.61 13.67 9.15
C SER A 420 -15.56 12.31 8.48
N ILE A 421 -16.64 11.54 8.55
CA ILE A 421 -16.70 10.23 7.90
C ILE A 421 -17.41 10.41 6.57
N PRO A 422 -16.69 10.33 5.43
CA PRO A 422 -17.35 10.30 4.14
C PRO A 422 -18.11 8.98 4.01
N THR A 423 -19.40 9.07 3.70
CA THR A 423 -20.32 7.92 3.58
C THR A 423 -21.00 7.93 2.21
N PHE A 424 -21.34 6.74 1.72
CA PHE A 424 -22.17 6.62 0.53
C PHE A 424 -23.63 6.53 0.94
N VAL A 425 -24.46 7.39 0.36
CA VAL A 425 -25.91 7.35 0.50
C VAL A 425 -26.50 6.90 -0.83
N ASN A 426 -27.26 5.81 -0.81
CA ASN A 426 -27.93 5.31 -2.02
C ASN A 426 -28.85 6.39 -2.59
N SER A 427 -28.75 6.63 -3.89
CA SER A 427 -29.65 7.52 -4.61
C SER A 427 -30.87 6.73 -5.07
N ASN A 428 -32.07 7.28 -4.89
CA ASN A 428 -33.34 6.69 -5.36
C ASN A 428 -33.54 6.93 -6.87
N VAL A 429 -32.50 6.74 -7.68
CA VAL A 429 -32.57 6.90 -9.14
C VAL A 429 -32.94 5.55 -9.75
N PRO A 430 -34.12 5.41 -10.38
CA PRO A 430 -34.52 4.17 -11.01
C PRO A 430 -33.74 3.94 -12.31
N LEU A 431 -33.31 2.69 -12.51
CA LEU A 431 -32.83 2.20 -13.80
C LEU A 431 -34.02 1.68 -14.61
N SER A 432 -34.17 2.15 -15.84
CA SER A 432 -35.32 1.83 -16.69
C SER A 432 -34.89 1.52 -18.13
N GLY A 433 -35.82 0.96 -18.92
CA GLY A 433 -35.59 0.67 -20.33
C GLY A 433 -34.45 -0.33 -20.57
N TRP A 434 -34.37 -1.37 -19.73
CA TRP A 434 -33.35 -2.40 -19.85
C TRP A 434 -33.39 -3.07 -21.22
N SER A 435 -32.20 -3.20 -21.79
CA SER A 435 -31.94 -4.01 -22.98
C SER A 435 -30.65 -4.78 -22.78
N TRP A 436 -30.54 -5.93 -23.46
CA TRP A 436 -29.36 -6.78 -23.36
C TRP A 436 -29.03 -7.45 -24.69
N VAL A 437 -27.79 -7.87 -24.83
CA VAL A 437 -27.34 -8.74 -25.92
C VAL A 437 -26.31 -9.74 -25.38
N ASN A 438 -26.50 -11.01 -25.73
CA ASN A 438 -25.55 -12.06 -25.37
C ASN A 438 -24.31 -11.94 -26.25
N GLU A 439 -23.15 -11.84 -25.63
CA GLU A 439 -21.88 -11.92 -26.33
C GLU A 439 -21.68 -13.37 -26.79
N PRO A 440 -21.44 -13.63 -28.09
CA PRO A 440 -21.25 -14.98 -28.60
C PRO A 440 -19.99 -15.62 -27.99
N VAL A 441 -20.13 -16.90 -27.59
CA VAL A 441 -19.00 -17.71 -27.14
C VAL A 441 -18.15 -18.14 -28.33
N GLY A 442 -16.84 -17.98 -28.21
CA GLY A 442 -15.88 -18.39 -29.25
C GLY A 442 -15.78 -17.39 -30.41
N ILE A 443 -15.38 -17.91 -31.57
CA ILE A 443 -15.04 -17.09 -32.73
C ILE A 443 -16.30 -16.63 -33.48
N SER A 444 -16.52 -15.32 -33.51
CA SER A 444 -17.71 -14.68 -34.10
C SER A 444 -17.38 -13.54 -35.08
N GLN A 445 -16.15 -13.04 -35.10
CA GLN A 445 -15.71 -11.97 -35.98
C GLN A 445 -15.03 -12.49 -37.25
N LYS A 446 -15.11 -11.69 -38.33
CA LYS A 446 -14.57 -12.04 -39.65
C LYS A 446 -13.04 -11.91 -39.76
N ASN A 447 -12.42 -11.09 -38.92
CA ASN A 447 -10.97 -10.86 -38.85
C ASN A 447 -10.24 -11.90 -37.98
N ALA A 448 -10.91 -12.97 -37.57
CA ALA A 448 -10.28 -14.08 -36.86
C ALA A 448 -9.24 -14.78 -37.75
N PHE A 449 -8.14 -15.22 -37.14
CA PHE A 449 -7.01 -15.85 -37.85
C PHE A 449 -6.66 -17.19 -37.21
N SER A 450 -5.85 -18.02 -37.88
CA SER A 450 -5.43 -19.32 -37.36
C SER A 450 -3.91 -19.47 -37.32
N LYS A 451 -3.41 -20.24 -36.35
CA LYS A 451 -2.01 -20.68 -36.24
C LYS A 451 -1.93 -22.13 -35.76
N GLN A 452 -0.82 -22.81 -36.07
CA GLN A 452 -0.50 -24.19 -35.66
C GLN A 452 0.29 -24.23 -34.33
N GLU A 453 -0.02 -23.30 -33.44
CA GLU A 453 0.65 -23.13 -32.15
C GLU A 453 -0.18 -22.19 -31.28
N LEU A 454 0.05 -22.20 -29.96
CA LEU A 454 -0.46 -21.19 -29.04
C LEU A 454 0.24 -19.85 -29.24
N VAL A 455 -0.50 -18.75 -29.08
CA VAL A 455 0.05 -17.39 -29.17
C VAL A 455 0.02 -16.70 -27.81
N GLU A 456 1.06 -15.92 -27.52
CA GLU A 456 1.12 -15.04 -26.35
C GLU A 456 0.19 -13.82 -26.56
N GLN A 457 -0.51 -13.41 -25.50
CA GLN A 457 -1.64 -12.48 -25.62
C GLN A 457 -1.21 -11.03 -25.87
N VAL A 458 -0.18 -10.51 -25.20
CA VAL A 458 0.28 -9.12 -25.35
C VAL A 458 0.72 -8.86 -26.79
N ASN A 459 1.54 -9.74 -27.33
CA ASN A 459 2.03 -9.67 -28.71
C ASN A 459 0.90 -9.77 -29.74
N THR A 460 -0.14 -10.55 -29.42
CA THR A 460 -1.26 -10.79 -30.33
C THR A 460 -2.28 -9.66 -30.32
N THR A 461 -2.67 -9.17 -29.14
CA THR A 461 -3.71 -8.14 -29.02
C THR A 461 -3.18 -6.74 -29.22
N GLY A 462 -1.87 -6.52 -28.97
CA GLY A 462 -1.30 -5.18 -28.90
C GLY A 462 -2.05 -4.29 -27.90
N ASP A 463 -2.55 -4.88 -26.81
CA ASP A 463 -3.35 -4.22 -25.74
C ASP A 463 -4.55 -3.42 -26.28
N ARG A 464 -5.06 -3.76 -27.46
CA ARG A 464 -6.28 -3.15 -28.01
C ARG A 464 -7.55 -3.61 -27.29
N SER A 465 -7.45 -4.71 -26.55
CA SER A 465 -8.54 -5.33 -25.80
C SER A 465 -7.94 -6.17 -24.67
N ASP A 466 -8.66 -6.24 -23.54
CA ASP A 466 -8.34 -7.15 -22.44
C ASP A 466 -8.50 -8.62 -22.85
N TYR A 467 -9.37 -8.89 -23.83
CA TYR A 467 -9.83 -10.23 -24.18
C TYR A 467 -9.15 -10.79 -25.44
N LEU A 468 -8.76 -12.06 -25.39
CA LEU A 468 -8.32 -12.87 -26.54
C LEU A 468 -8.96 -14.25 -26.49
N TRP A 469 -9.69 -14.60 -27.56
CA TRP A 469 -10.25 -15.94 -27.74
C TRP A 469 -9.25 -16.89 -28.38
N TYR A 470 -9.17 -18.10 -27.84
CA TYR A 470 -8.45 -19.25 -28.37
C TYR A 470 -9.48 -20.35 -28.62
N SER A 471 -9.68 -20.77 -29.86
CA SER A 471 -10.66 -21.79 -30.22
C SER A 471 -10.02 -22.93 -30.99
N THR A 472 -10.29 -24.16 -30.59
CA THR A 472 -9.90 -25.37 -31.33
C THR A 472 -11.05 -26.36 -31.38
N SER A 473 -10.98 -27.30 -32.31
CA SER A 473 -11.97 -28.36 -32.47
C SER A 473 -11.31 -29.72 -32.55
N ILE A 474 -11.81 -30.67 -31.78
CA ILE A 474 -11.32 -32.05 -31.75
C ILE A 474 -12.44 -33.01 -32.08
N ASN A 475 -12.17 -34.00 -32.93
CA ASN A 475 -13.10 -35.09 -33.20
C ASN A 475 -12.81 -36.28 -32.28
N VAL A 476 -13.82 -36.75 -31.56
CA VAL A 476 -13.75 -37.83 -30.58
C VAL A 476 -14.50 -39.06 -31.12
N ASN A 477 -13.78 -40.14 -31.36
CA ASN A 477 -14.29 -41.39 -31.93
C ASN A 477 -14.89 -42.33 -30.87
N GLY A 478 -14.57 -42.14 -29.59
CA GLY A 478 -15.11 -42.87 -28.43
C GLY A 478 -14.24 -44.05 -27.98
N ASN A 479 -13.10 -44.30 -28.61
CA ASN A 479 -12.14 -45.36 -28.26
C ASN A 479 -10.81 -44.80 -27.72
N GLU A 480 -10.70 -43.49 -27.56
CA GLU A 480 -9.49 -42.80 -27.13
C GLU A 480 -9.08 -43.22 -25.72
N ARG A 481 -7.76 -43.40 -25.50
CA ARG A 481 -7.21 -43.84 -24.21
C ARG A 481 -7.57 -42.91 -23.04
N PHE A 482 -7.83 -41.62 -23.31
CA PHE A 482 -8.28 -40.65 -22.30
C PHE A 482 -9.78 -40.75 -21.95
N LEU A 483 -10.54 -41.63 -22.61
CA LEU A 483 -11.97 -41.92 -22.38
C LEU A 483 -12.23 -43.37 -21.89
N GLN A 484 -11.20 -44.22 -21.84
CA GLN A 484 -11.34 -45.67 -21.60
C GLN A 484 -11.68 -46.05 -20.14
N SER A 485 -11.55 -45.12 -19.19
CA SER A 485 -12.06 -45.27 -17.83
C SER A 485 -13.39 -44.52 -17.68
N LYS A 486 -14.33 -45.02 -16.86
CA LYS A 486 -15.63 -44.37 -16.54
C LYS A 486 -15.50 -42.98 -15.88
N SER A 487 -14.31 -42.38 -15.88
CA SER A 487 -13.93 -41.08 -15.35
C SER A 487 -14.02 -39.99 -16.41
N GLN A 488 -14.42 -38.77 -16.02
CA GLN A 488 -14.41 -37.61 -16.92
C GLN A 488 -12.98 -37.22 -17.33
N THR A 489 -12.79 -36.84 -18.59
CA THR A 489 -11.54 -36.26 -19.10
C THR A 489 -11.28 -34.92 -18.41
N VAL A 490 -10.05 -34.70 -17.95
CA VAL A 490 -9.65 -33.43 -17.32
C VAL A 490 -8.92 -32.57 -18.36
N LEU A 491 -9.38 -31.35 -18.57
CA LEU A 491 -8.66 -30.34 -19.35
C LEU A 491 -7.76 -29.55 -18.40
N GLN A 492 -6.45 -29.60 -18.68
CA GLN A 492 -5.44 -28.73 -18.09
C GLN A 492 -5.15 -27.57 -19.04
N VAL A 493 -5.17 -26.34 -18.52
CA VAL A 493 -4.75 -25.13 -19.24
C VAL A 493 -3.75 -24.35 -18.38
N ASN A 494 -2.53 -24.20 -18.88
CA ASN A 494 -1.54 -23.30 -18.29
C ASN A 494 -1.57 -21.94 -19.00
N SER A 495 -1.59 -20.88 -18.21
CA SER A 495 -1.63 -19.50 -18.69
C SER A 495 -0.68 -18.63 -17.86
N LEU A 496 -0.02 -17.70 -18.53
CA LEU A 496 0.73 -16.61 -17.91
C LEU A 496 -0.21 -15.56 -17.28
N GLY A 497 -1.52 -15.80 -17.28
CA GLY A 497 -2.51 -14.95 -16.62
C GLY A 497 -3.26 -14.05 -17.60
N HIS A 498 -4.12 -13.16 -17.11
CA HIS A 498 -4.38 -12.88 -15.69
C HIS A 498 -5.62 -13.62 -15.19
N ALA A 499 -6.56 -13.94 -16.08
CA ALA A 499 -7.66 -14.85 -15.82
C ALA A 499 -8.10 -15.57 -17.10
N LEU A 500 -8.88 -16.62 -16.93
CA LEU A 500 -9.27 -17.55 -17.98
C LEU A 500 -10.69 -18.04 -17.74
N HIS A 501 -11.50 -18.03 -18.79
CA HIS A 501 -12.77 -18.75 -18.85
C HIS A 501 -12.69 -19.87 -19.90
N VAL A 502 -13.21 -21.04 -19.55
CA VAL A 502 -13.25 -22.20 -20.45
C VAL A 502 -14.69 -22.48 -20.82
N PHE A 503 -14.92 -22.63 -22.12
CA PHE A 503 -16.17 -23.08 -22.69
C PHE A 503 -15.95 -24.34 -23.53
N VAL A 504 -16.85 -25.31 -23.37
CA VAL A 504 -16.84 -26.56 -24.13
C VAL A 504 -18.19 -26.69 -24.82
N ASN A 505 -18.19 -26.86 -26.14
CA ASN A 505 -19.40 -26.94 -26.96
C ASN A 505 -20.37 -25.77 -26.68
N GLY A 506 -19.83 -24.56 -26.55
CA GLY A 506 -20.59 -23.32 -26.28
C GLY A 506 -21.08 -23.14 -24.84
N LYS A 507 -20.78 -24.05 -23.90
CA LYS A 507 -21.18 -23.95 -22.50
C LYS A 507 -20.00 -23.69 -21.58
N LYS A 508 -20.14 -22.79 -20.61
CA LYS A 508 -19.08 -22.48 -19.62
C LYS A 508 -18.80 -23.72 -18.77
N ALA A 509 -17.55 -24.17 -18.78
CA ALA A 509 -17.06 -25.34 -18.04
C ALA A 509 -16.33 -24.96 -16.76
N GLY A 510 -15.59 -23.83 -16.75
CA GLY A 510 -14.82 -23.41 -15.59
C GLY A 510 -14.16 -22.05 -15.77
N SER A 511 -13.54 -21.54 -14.69
CA SER A 511 -12.81 -20.27 -14.72
C SER A 511 -11.72 -20.25 -13.64
N VAL A 512 -10.64 -19.51 -13.88
CA VAL A 512 -9.56 -19.27 -12.92
C VAL A 512 -9.03 -17.85 -13.07
N LYS A 513 -8.45 -17.31 -12.01
CA LYS A 513 -7.80 -15.99 -11.97
C LYS A 513 -6.54 -16.03 -11.11
N GLY A 514 -5.57 -15.19 -11.43
CA GLY A 514 -4.41 -14.90 -10.59
C GLY A 514 -4.72 -13.82 -9.55
N SER A 515 -3.66 -13.26 -8.97
CA SER A 515 -3.69 -12.11 -8.06
C SER A 515 -2.63 -11.07 -8.46
N SER A 516 -2.58 -9.94 -7.73
CA SER A 516 -1.52 -8.93 -7.89
C SER A 516 -0.12 -9.50 -7.67
N ASP A 517 0.02 -10.46 -6.74
CA ASP A 517 1.32 -11.02 -6.34
C ASP A 517 1.76 -12.15 -7.26
N ASN A 518 0.79 -12.88 -7.83
CA ASN A 518 1.05 -13.95 -8.79
C ASN A 518 -0.07 -14.04 -9.84
N HIS A 519 0.21 -13.52 -11.03
CA HIS A 519 -0.74 -13.49 -12.13
C HIS A 519 -0.87 -14.83 -12.88
N LYS A 520 0.10 -15.74 -12.77
CA LYS A 520 0.12 -17.02 -13.51
C LYS A 520 -0.94 -17.97 -12.97
N VAL A 521 -1.59 -18.72 -13.85
CA VAL A 521 -2.67 -19.64 -13.48
C VAL A 521 -2.56 -20.98 -14.20
N THR A 522 -2.89 -22.04 -13.47
CA THR A 522 -3.13 -23.38 -14.01
C THR A 522 -4.55 -23.78 -13.65
N LEU A 523 -5.32 -24.22 -14.64
CA LEU A 523 -6.68 -24.70 -14.47
C LEU A 523 -6.75 -26.18 -14.83
N ASP A 524 -7.18 -27.01 -13.89
CA ASP A 524 -7.51 -28.42 -14.11
C ASP A 524 -9.01 -28.62 -13.87
N ILE A 525 -9.78 -28.91 -14.92
CA ILE A 525 -11.24 -29.10 -14.82
C ILE A 525 -11.73 -30.36 -15.54
N PRO A 526 -12.63 -31.15 -14.94
CA PRO A 526 -13.35 -32.19 -15.65
C PRO A 526 -14.25 -31.57 -16.73
N ILE A 527 -14.18 -32.07 -17.96
CA ILE A 527 -14.99 -31.59 -19.08
C ILE A 527 -15.79 -32.73 -19.73
N PRO A 528 -17.06 -32.48 -20.14
CA PRO A 528 -17.80 -33.44 -20.95
C PRO A 528 -17.34 -33.35 -22.40
N LEU A 529 -16.98 -34.50 -22.98
CA LEU A 529 -16.73 -34.65 -24.42
C LEU A 529 -17.80 -35.54 -25.03
N ASN A 530 -18.40 -35.09 -26.13
CA ASN A 530 -19.37 -35.85 -26.91
C ASN A 530 -18.64 -36.70 -27.95
N LYS A 531 -19.24 -37.81 -28.39
CA LYS A 531 -18.77 -38.50 -29.60
C LYS A 531 -18.97 -37.56 -30.81
N GLY A 532 -17.96 -37.45 -31.66
CA GLY A 532 -17.92 -36.52 -32.80
C GLY A 532 -17.13 -35.25 -32.50
N GLN A 533 -17.46 -34.17 -33.20
CA GLN A 533 -16.76 -32.89 -33.09
C GLN A 533 -17.09 -32.20 -31.76
N ASN A 534 -16.07 -31.75 -31.05
CA ASN A 534 -16.17 -30.93 -29.85
C ASN A 534 -15.39 -29.63 -30.06
N THR A 535 -15.95 -28.50 -29.63
CA THR A 535 -15.26 -27.20 -29.63
C THR A 535 -14.77 -26.87 -28.23
N ILE A 536 -13.54 -26.38 -28.16
CA ILE A 536 -12.92 -25.87 -26.94
C ILE A 536 -12.62 -24.40 -27.18
N ASP A 537 -13.33 -23.53 -26.48
CA ASP A 537 -13.22 -22.08 -26.58
C ASP A 537 -12.70 -21.53 -25.25
N LEU A 538 -11.49 -20.98 -25.27
CA LEU A 538 -10.80 -20.40 -24.12
C LEU A 538 -10.80 -18.88 -24.27
N LEU A 539 -11.35 -18.18 -23.29
CA LEU A 539 -11.30 -16.73 -23.22
C LEU A 539 -10.24 -16.33 -22.20
N SER A 540 -9.10 -15.87 -22.70
CA SER A 540 -8.01 -15.34 -21.89
C SER A 540 -8.19 -13.83 -21.70
N LEU A 541 -7.87 -13.32 -20.50
CA LEU A 541 -7.97 -11.90 -20.22
C LEU A 541 -6.79 -11.31 -19.45
N THR A 542 -6.40 -10.09 -19.83
CA THR A 542 -5.50 -9.22 -19.06
C THR A 542 -6.30 -8.30 -18.14
N VAL A 543 -5.68 -7.86 -17.05
CA VAL A 543 -6.27 -6.92 -16.08
C VAL A 543 -5.24 -5.81 -15.86
N GLY A 544 -5.02 -5.01 -16.89
CA GLY A 544 -3.84 -4.15 -17.02
C GLY A 544 -2.55 -4.95 -17.24
N LEU A 545 -1.48 -4.29 -17.68
CA LEU A 545 -0.17 -4.89 -17.95
C LEU A 545 0.84 -4.64 -16.83
N GLN A 546 1.86 -5.50 -16.77
CA GLN A 546 2.98 -5.37 -15.84
C GLN A 546 3.61 -3.97 -15.94
N ASN A 547 3.86 -3.32 -14.81
CA ASN A 547 4.25 -1.91 -14.75
C ASN A 547 5.50 -1.62 -13.89
N TYR A 548 6.04 -2.64 -13.21
CA TYR A 548 7.18 -2.52 -12.31
C TYR A 548 8.08 -3.77 -12.36
N GLY A 549 9.36 -3.59 -12.06
CA GLY A 549 10.41 -4.61 -12.06
C GLY A 549 11.41 -4.49 -13.22
N ALA A 550 12.57 -5.12 -13.11
CA ALA A 550 13.47 -5.29 -14.26
C ALA A 550 12.82 -6.16 -15.35
N PHE A 551 13.06 -5.81 -16.63
CA PHE A 551 12.55 -6.55 -17.80
C PHE A 551 11.03 -6.77 -17.78
N PHE A 552 10.28 -5.89 -17.10
CA PHE A 552 8.83 -6.04 -16.95
C PHE A 552 8.10 -6.08 -18.30
N ASP A 553 8.70 -5.45 -19.32
CA ASP A 553 8.23 -5.40 -20.69
C ASP A 553 8.26 -6.76 -21.41
N THR A 554 9.06 -7.70 -20.90
CA THR A 554 9.18 -9.08 -21.40
C THR A 554 8.19 -10.04 -20.75
N VAL A 555 7.48 -9.60 -19.71
CA VAL A 555 6.45 -10.41 -19.04
C VAL A 555 5.23 -10.52 -19.95
N GLY A 556 5.06 -11.68 -20.57
CA GLY A 556 3.90 -12.00 -21.38
C GLY A 556 2.65 -12.33 -20.55
N ALA A 557 1.52 -12.47 -21.22
CA ALA A 557 0.24 -12.88 -20.69
C ALA A 557 -0.44 -13.93 -21.58
N GLY A 558 -1.52 -14.49 -21.06
CA GLY A 558 -2.40 -15.42 -21.76
C GLY A 558 -1.86 -16.84 -21.87
N ILE A 559 -2.48 -17.62 -22.76
CA ILE A 559 -2.32 -19.07 -22.80
C ILE A 559 -1.12 -19.43 -23.67
N THR A 560 0.03 -19.66 -23.02
CA THR A 560 1.25 -20.17 -23.68
C THR A 560 1.42 -21.68 -23.51
N GLY A 561 0.49 -22.32 -22.80
CA GLY A 561 0.44 -23.77 -22.63
C GLY A 561 1.35 -24.33 -21.54
N PRO A 562 1.35 -25.67 -21.39
CA PRO A 562 0.60 -26.63 -22.19
C PRO A 562 -0.93 -26.56 -22.00
N VAL A 563 -1.66 -26.97 -23.05
CA VAL A 563 -3.10 -27.23 -23.03
C VAL A 563 -3.32 -28.71 -23.30
N GLN A 564 -3.80 -29.46 -22.31
CA GLN A 564 -3.77 -30.93 -22.32
C GLN A 564 -5.08 -31.56 -21.87
N PHE A 565 -5.44 -32.68 -22.47
CA PHE A 565 -6.41 -33.61 -21.90
C PHE A 565 -5.68 -34.71 -21.12
N LYS A 566 -6.08 -34.91 -19.86
CA LYS A 566 -5.58 -35.98 -18.99
C LYS A 566 -6.68 -37.00 -18.74
N GLY A 567 -6.39 -38.26 -19.05
CA GLY A 567 -7.17 -39.42 -18.62
C GLY A 567 -6.64 -40.02 -17.31
N SER A 568 -7.32 -41.04 -16.78
CA SER A 568 -6.95 -41.69 -15.51
C SER A 568 -5.86 -42.76 -15.61
N GLY A 569 -5.37 -43.09 -16.82
CA GLY A 569 -4.33 -44.11 -17.03
C GLY A 569 -2.93 -43.51 -17.21
N HIS A 570 -1.88 -44.23 -16.77
CA HIS A 570 -0.49 -43.87 -17.04
C HIS A 570 -0.27 -43.71 -18.57
N GLY A 571 0.11 -42.51 -19.02
CA GLY A 571 0.34 -42.20 -20.46
C GLY A 571 -0.89 -41.75 -21.27
N SER A 572 -2.01 -41.38 -20.62
CA SER A 572 -3.24 -40.90 -21.29
C SER A 572 -3.32 -39.37 -21.40
N ILE A 573 -2.23 -38.72 -21.82
CA ILE A 573 -2.18 -37.27 -22.05
C ILE A 573 -2.26 -37.00 -23.55
N LEU A 574 -3.23 -36.18 -23.98
CA LEU A 574 -3.27 -35.61 -25.31
C LEU A 574 -2.95 -34.12 -25.23
N ASP A 575 -1.85 -33.70 -25.85
CA ASP A 575 -1.46 -32.29 -25.92
C ASP A 575 -2.13 -31.61 -27.13
N LEU A 576 -2.82 -30.50 -26.86
CA LEU A 576 -3.52 -29.69 -27.86
C LEU A 576 -2.71 -28.44 -28.25
N SER A 577 -1.57 -28.19 -27.61
CA SER A 577 -0.81 -26.93 -27.76
C SER A 577 -0.30 -26.70 -29.19
N SER A 578 0.05 -27.79 -29.89
CA SER A 578 0.53 -27.76 -31.28
C SER A 578 -0.56 -28.01 -32.32
N GLN A 579 -1.84 -28.00 -31.93
CA GLN A 579 -2.94 -28.11 -32.90
C GLN A 579 -3.19 -26.77 -33.60
N GLN A 580 -4.04 -26.82 -34.64
CA GLN A 580 -4.53 -25.59 -35.26
C GLN A 580 -5.52 -24.89 -34.33
N TRP A 581 -5.14 -23.71 -33.86
CA TRP A 581 -5.98 -22.81 -33.09
C TRP A 581 -6.48 -21.66 -33.96
N LYS A 582 -7.70 -21.21 -33.68
CA LYS A 582 -8.31 -20.01 -34.25
C LYS A 582 -8.43 -18.94 -33.17
N TYR A 583 -8.15 -17.70 -33.54
CA TYR A 583 -8.00 -16.58 -32.64
C TYR A 583 -8.92 -15.42 -32.99
N GLN A 584 -9.45 -14.75 -31.98
CA GLN A 584 -10.17 -13.49 -32.14
C GLN A 584 -9.73 -12.51 -31.06
N ILE A 585 -9.24 -11.35 -31.48
CA ILE A 585 -8.89 -10.24 -30.60
C ILE A 585 -10.18 -9.52 -30.18
N GLY A 586 -10.43 -9.48 -28.88
CA GLY A 586 -11.56 -8.79 -28.30
C GLY A 586 -12.92 -9.47 -28.45
N LEU A 587 -13.91 -8.78 -27.89
CA LEU A 587 -15.31 -9.17 -27.89
C LEU A 587 -15.99 -8.57 -29.13
N LYS A 588 -17.07 -9.19 -29.60
CA LYS A 588 -17.91 -8.65 -30.69
C LYS A 588 -18.57 -7.34 -30.27
N GLY A 589 -19.03 -7.22 -29.02
CA GLY A 589 -19.72 -6.04 -28.53
C GLY A 589 -18.88 -4.76 -28.44
N THR A 590 -17.54 -4.85 -28.41
CA THR A 590 -16.66 -3.66 -28.30
C THR A 590 -16.60 -2.82 -29.58
N GLY A 591 -17.05 -3.35 -30.73
CA GLY A 591 -16.99 -2.69 -32.03
C GLY A 591 -18.34 -2.44 -32.73
N GLN A 592 -19.47 -2.83 -32.12
CA GLN A 592 -20.79 -2.68 -32.74
C GLN A 592 -21.65 -1.63 -32.04
N GLY A 593 -21.83 -0.48 -32.70
CA GLY A 593 -22.98 0.38 -32.48
C GLY A 593 -24.21 -0.22 -33.16
N ASP A 594 -25.29 -0.43 -32.40
CA ASP A 594 -26.68 -0.58 -32.86
C ASP A 594 -27.21 -1.90 -33.45
N GLY A 595 -26.55 -3.05 -33.29
CA GLY A 595 -27.11 -4.35 -33.72
C GLY A 595 -27.51 -5.31 -32.60
N GLY A 596 -28.79 -5.71 -32.51
CA GLY A 596 -29.19 -6.95 -31.82
C GLY A 596 -29.58 -6.85 -30.33
N TRP A 597 -29.82 -5.64 -29.81
CA TRP A 597 -30.34 -5.47 -28.45
C TRP A 597 -31.76 -6.02 -28.32
N THR A 598 -31.98 -6.84 -27.31
CA THR A 598 -33.31 -7.31 -26.91
C THR A 598 -33.81 -6.45 -25.76
N SER A 599 -34.96 -5.80 -25.91
CA SER A 599 -35.62 -5.05 -24.84
C SER A 599 -36.69 -5.90 -24.16
N GLY A 600 -36.79 -5.83 -22.84
CA GLY A 600 -37.84 -6.52 -22.11
C GLY A 600 -37.81 -6.25 -20.61
N SER A 601 -38.89 -6.62 -19.93
CA SER A 601 -39.03 -6.45 -18.47
C SER A 601 -38.30 -7.54 -17.66
N LYS A 602 -38.07 -8.72 -18.25
CA LYS A 602 -37.34 -9.83 -17.63
C LYS A 602 -35.88 -9.81 -18.06
N VAL A 603 -35.07 -9.03 -17.37
CA VAL A 603 -33.62 -8.96 -17.60
C VAL A 603 -33.00 -10.32 -17.27
N PRO A 604 -32.21 -10.93 -18.18
CA PRO A 604 -31.47 -12.15 -17.88
C PRO A 604 -30.48 -11.90 -16.73
N LYS A 605 -30.22 -12.95 -15.95
CA LYS A 605 -29.38 -12.89 -14.74
C LYS A 605 -28.49 -14.11 -14.68
N ASN A 606 -27.34 -13.98 -14.02
CA ASN A 606 -26.40 -15.08 -13.77
C ASN A 606 -25.94 -15.81 -15.05
N GLN A 607 -25.89 -15.09 -16.17
CA GLN A 607 -25.36 -15.58 -17.44
C GLN A 607 -24.04 -14.86 -17.73
N PRO A 608 -22.96 -15.59 -18.07
CA PRO A 608 -21.69 -14.98 -18.41
C PRO A 608 -21.77 -14.31 -19.78
N LEU A 609 -20.85 -13.37 -20.03
CA LEU A 609 -20.66 -12.70 -21.33
C LEU A 609 -21.96 -12.06 -21.84
N ILE A 610 -22.45 -11.05 -21.12
CA ILE A 610 -23.67 -10.34 -21.50
C ILE A 610 -23.47 -8.83 -21.40
N TRP A 611 -23.99 -8.13 -22.40
CA TRP A 611 -24.04 -6.69 -22.40
C TRP A 611 -25.40 -6.24 -21.92
N TYR A 612 -25.43 -5.30 -20.97
CA TYR A 612 -26.64 -4.64 -20.51
C TYR A 612 -26.60 -3.16 -20.86
N LYS A 613 -27.78 -2.61 -21.12
CA LYS A 613 -27.98 -1.18 -21.34
C LYS A 613 -29.25 -0.72 -20.62
N ALA A 614 -29.14 0.36 -19.86
CA ALA A 614 -30.24 0.95 -19.10
C ALA A 614 -30.18 2.48 -19.16
N ASN A 615 -31.33 3.12 -18.97
CA ASN A 615 -31.45 4.58 -18.90
C ASN A 615 -31.68 5.04 -17.45
N PHE A 616 -31.14 6.22 -17.13
CA PHE A 616 -31.29 6.84 -15.81
C PHE A 616 -31.21 8.37 -15.84
N ASP A 617 -31.79 9.01 -14.83
CA ASP A 617 -31.64 10.44 -14.58
C ASP A 617 -30.46 10.70 -13.64
N ALA A 618 -29.81 11.86 -13.72
CA ALA A 618 -28.69 12.13 -12.82
C ALA A 618 -29.18 12.18 -11.35
N PRO A 619 -28.44 11.61 -10.38
CA PRO A 619 -28.71 11.82 -8.96
C PRO A 619 -28.81 13.32 -8.62
N ALA A 620 -29.67 13.70 -7.68
CA ALA A 620 -29.83 15.10 -7.30
C ALA A 620 -28.56 15.67 -6.62
N GLY A 621 -28.49 17.00 -6.50
CA GLY A 621 -27.44 17.71 -5.78
C GLY A 621 -26.10 17.78 -6.51
N SER A 622 -25.07 18.22 -5.79
CA SER A 622 -23.70 18.42 -6.28
C SER A 622 -22.70 17.40 -5.72
N ASP A 623 -23.13 16.52 -4.82
CA ASP A 623 -22.28 15.52 -4.19
C ASP A 623 -21.68 14.55 -5.24
N PRO A 624 -20.44 14.08 -5.11
CA PRO A 624 -19.87 13.12 -6.06
C PRO A 624 -20.72 11.84 -6.20
N VAL A 625 -20.71 11.22 -7.38
CA VAL A 625 -21.57 10.06 -7.70
C VAL A 625 -20.72 8.81 -7.91
N ALA A 626 -21.23 7.68 -7.45
CA ALA A 626 -20.68 6.36 -7.75
C ALA A 626 -21.76 5.39 -8.22
N LEU A 627 -21.39 4.46 -9.08
CA LEU A 627 -22.14 3.26 -9.37
C LEU A 627 -21.78 2.19 -8.32
N LYS A 628 -22.79 1.73 -7.58
CA LYS A 628 -22.67 0.59 -6.67
C LYS A 628 -22.96 -0.69 -7.45
N THR A 629 -21.97 -1.54 -7.64
CA THR A 629 -22.05 -2.74 -8.50
C THR A 629 -22.47 -3.99 -7.72
N THR A 630 -23.34 -3.85 -6.73
CA THR A 630 -23.86 -5.01 -5.97
C THR A 630 -24.57 -5.97 -6.92
N GLY A 631 -24.31 -7.27 -6.74
CA GLY A 631 -24.90 -8.33 -7.56
C GLY A 631 -24.18 -8.62 -8.87
N LEU A 632 -23.22 -7.79 -9.29
CA LEU A 632 -22.38 -8.04 -10.47
C LEU A 632 -21.18 -8.93 -10.15
N GLY A 633 -20.55 -9.47 -11.18
CA GLY A 633 -19.36 -10.32 -11.10
C GLY A 633 -18.08 -9.56 -11.42
N LYS A 634 -17.78 -9.46 -12.72
CA LYS A 634 -16.64 -8.73 -13.30
C LYS A 634 -17.06 -8.11 -14.63
N GLY A 635 -16.44 -7.00 -15.00
CA GLY A 635 -16.53 -6.50 -16.36
C GLY A 635 -16.13 -5.04 -16.49
N GLU A 636 -16.82 -4.32 -17.35
CA GLU A 636 -16.57 -2.90 -17.64
C GLU A 636 -17.88 -2.11 -17.71
N ALA A 637 -17.82 -0.84 -17.33
CA ALA A 637 -18.98 0.04 -17.33
C ALA A 637 -18.70 1.34 -18.10
N TRP A 638 -19.74 1.83 -18.78
CA TRP A 638 -19.73 3.11 -19.49
C TRP A 638 -20.96 3.93 -19.15
N VAL A 639 -20.76 5.23 -19.00
CA VAL A 639 -21.84 6.21 -18.84
C VAL A 639 -21.75 7.20 -20.00
N ASN A 640 -22.81 7.27 -20.79
CA ASN A 640 -22.88 8.13 -21.98
C ASN A 640 -21.68 7.93 -22.94
N GLY A 641 -21.22 6.69 -23.09
CA GLY A 641 -20.06 6.32 -23.93
C GLY A 641 -18.69 6.55 -23.29
N GLN A 642 -18.62 7.17 -22.11
CA GLN A 642 -17.38 7.33 -21.35
C GLN A 642 -17.16 6.12 -20.45
N SER A 643 -16.01 5.44 -20.60
CA SER A 643 -15.67 4.31 -19.74
C SER A 643 -15.33 4.76 -18.33
N ILE A 644 -16.11 4.30 -17.35
CA ILE A 644 -15.83 4.54 -15.92
C ILE A 644 -14.84 3.52 -15.35
N GLY A 645 -14.39 2.56 -16.16
CA GLY A 645 -13.36 1.58 -15.83
C GLY A 645 -13.90 0.17 -15.60
N ARG A 646 -12.99 -0.72 -15.20
CA ARG A 646 -13.30 -2.12 -14.87
C ARG A 646 -14.05 -2.21 -13.55
N PHE A 647 -14.95 -3.16 -13.40
CA PHE A 647 -15.50 -3.55 -12.11
C PHE A 647 -15.19 -5.02 -11.81
N TRP A 648 -14.95 -5.34 -10.54
CA TRP A 648 -14.76 -6.71 -10.08
C TRP A 648 -15.20 -6.93 -8.62
N PRO A 649 -16.47 -6.65 -8.28
CA PRO A 649 -16.99 -6.82 -6.92
C PRO A 649 -17.02 -8.28 -6.45
N SER A 650 -16.97 -9.28 -7.33
CA SER A 650 -16.84 -10.69 -6.93
C SER A 650 -15.42 -11.05 -6.45
N ASN A 651 -14.43 -10.17 -6.66
CA ASN A 651 -13.08 -10.37 -6.16
C ASN A 651 -12.97 -9.87 -4.70
N ILE A 652 -13.25 -10.79 -3.78
CA ILE A 652 -13.32 -10.53 -2.34
C ILE A 652 -11.92 -10.50 -1.73
N ALA A 653 -11.66 -9.50 -0.89
CA ALA A 653 -10.44 -9.39 -0.10
C ALA A 653 -10.29 -10.58 0.88
N PRO A 654 -9.06 -10.98 1.25
CA PRO A 654 -8.83 -11.97 2.30
C PRO A 654 -9.61 -11.62 3.57
N LYS A 655 -10.07 -12.64 4.30
CA LYS A 655 -10.78 -12.43 5.58
C LYS A 655 -9.84 -11.99 6.70
N ASP A 656 -8.57 -12.39 6.60
CA ASP A 656 -7.53 -12.10 7.57
C ASP A 656 -6.68 -10.89 7.12
N GLY A 657 -5.92 -10.31 8.06
CA GLY A 657 -5.01 -9.18 7.81
C GLY A 657 -5.50 -7.85 8.35
N CYS A 658 -6.81 -7.62 8.39
CA CYS A 658 -7.39 -6.41 8.99
C CYS A 658 -7.29 -6.47 10.51
N LYS A 659 -6.39 -5.67 11.08
CA LYS A 659 -6.15 -5.56 12.53
C LYS A 659 -6.51 -4.15 13.00
N TYR A 660 -6.52 -3.96 14.32
CA TYR A 660 -6.59 -2.62 14.89
C TYR A 660 -5.37 -1.81 14.41
N CYS A 661 -5.63 -0.68 13.77
CA CYS A 661 -4.60 0.20 13.26
C CYS A 661 -4.09 1.10 14.39
N ASP A 662 -2.79 1.03 14.67
CA ASP A 662 -2.08 1.88 15.61
C ASP A 662 -1.08 2.75 14.85
N TYR A 663 -1.12 4.07 15.07
CA TYR A 663 -0.20 4.99 14.39
C TYR A 663 1.25 4.84 14.85
N ARG A 664 1.48 4.27 16.04
CA ARG A 664 2.80 4.23 16.67
C ARG A 664 3.73 3.22 16.01
N GLY A 665 5.01 3.57 15.92
CA GLY A 665 6.07 2.76 15.34
C GLY A 665 6.04 2.72 13.81
N ASN A 666 7.06 2.10 13.22
CA ASN A 666 7.21 2.00 11.77
C ASN A 666 5.93 1.52 11.07
N PHE A 667 5.67 2.10 9.90
CA PHE A 667 4.56 1.78 9.03
C PHE A 667 5.03 0.95 7.82
N ASP A 668 4.19 0.00 7.43
CA ASP A 668 4.24 -0.72 6.16
C ASP A 668 2.80 -0.82 5.59
N SER A 669 2.67 -1.13 4.30
CA SER A 669 1.37 -1.14 3.60
C SER A 669 0.37 -2.17 4.13
N ASN A 670 0.80 -3.15 4.92
CA ASN A 670 -0.06 -4.19 5.52
C ASN A 670 -0.44 -3.88 6.98
N LYS A 671 0.13 -2.84 7.59
CA LYS A 671 -0.10 -2.51 9.01
C LYS A 671 -1.56 -2.16 9.30
N CYS A 672 -2.21 -1.44 8.38
CA CYS A 672 -3.52 -0.86 8.59
C CYS A 672 -4.46 -1.19 7.41
N LEU A 673 -4.80 -2.46 7.29
CA LEU A 673 -5.76 -2.96 6.31
C LEU A 673 -7.20 -2.86 6.82
N THR A 674 -8.12 -2.55 5.92
CA THR A 674 -9.57 -2.51 6.16
C THR A 674 -10.32 -3.26 5.06
N ASN A 675 -11.64 -3.45 5.24
CA ASN A 675 -12.51 -4.08 4.25
C ASN A 675 -12.18 -5.56 3.92
N CYS A 676 -11.57 -6.29 4.86
CA CYS A 676 -11.32 -7.74 4.73
C CYS A 676 -12.63 -8.53 4.63
N GLY A 677 -12.64 -9.58 3.80
CA GLY A 677 -13.82 -10.41 3.55
C GLY A 677 -14.96 -9.70 2.79
N GLN A 678 -14.71 -8.52 2.24
CA GLN A 678 -15.64 -7.74 1.41
C GLN A 678 -15.07 -7.56 0.00
N PRO A 679 -15.89 -7.16 -0.99
CA PRO A 679 -15.40 -6.75 -2.30
C PRO A 679 -14.31 -5.69 -2.16
N SER A 680 -13.15 -5.88 -2.82
CA SER A 680 -12.07 -4.89 -2.78
C SER A 680 -12.56 -3.49 -3.20
N GLN A 681 -13.39 -3.43 -4.24
CA GLN A 681 -14.06 -2.22 -4.68
C GLN A 681 -15.53 -2.50 -5.01
N LEU A 682 -16.43 -1.77 -4.35
CA LEU A 682 -17.88 -1.87 -4.55
C LEU A 682 -18.49 -0.63 -5.23
N TYR A 683 -17.88 0.53 -5.02
CA TYR A 683 -18.33 1.82 -5.56
C TYR A 683 -17.35 2.28 -6.65
N TYR A 684 -17.88 2.61 -7.82
CA TYR A 684 -17.11 3.00 -8.99
C TYR A 684 -17.47 4.42 -9.37
N HIS A 685 -16.48 5.31 -9.35
CA HIS A 685 -16.69 6.74 -9.55
C HIS A 685 -17.31 7.06 -10.91
N VAL A 686 -18.40 7.83 -10.88
CA VAL A 686 -19.05 8.40 -12.07
C VAL A 686 -18.93 9.92 -12.00
N PRO A 687 -18.01 10.53 -12.77
CA PRO A 687 -17.86 11.97 -12.79
C PRO A 687 -19.18 12.67 -13.12
N ARG A 688 -19.52 13.69 -12.34
CA ARG A 688 -20.75 14.48 -12.50
C ARG A 688 -20.87 15.07 -13.90
N GLU A 689 -19.75 15.41 -14.51
CA GLU A 689 -19.66 16.05 -15.81
C GLU A 689 -19.89 15.10 -16.98
N TRP A 690 -19.90 13.80 -16.73
CA TRP A 690 -20.31 12.80 -17.72
C TRP A 690 -21.83 12.58 -17.71
N LEU A 691 -22.55 13.20 -16.77
CA LEU A 691 -23.99 13.08 -16.62
C LEU A 691 -24.72 14.27 -17.26
N LYS A 692 -25.79 13.96 -17.98
CA LYS A 692 -26.85 14.89 -18.37
C LYS A 692 -27.90 14.92 -17.26
N PRO A 693 -28.72 15.98 -17.14
CA PRO A 693 -29.80 16.01 -16.15
C PRO A 693 -30.76 14.80 -16.26
N LYS A 694 -31.09 14.40 -17.50
CA LYS A 694 -31.97 13.26 -17.81
C LYS A 694 -31.46 12.50 -19.03
N GLY A 695 -31.94 11.26 -19.18
CA GLY A 695 -31.67 10.44 -20.37
C GLY A 695 -30.21 10.00 -20.49
N ASN A 696 -29.57 9.72 -19.35
CA ASN A 696 -28.25 9.10 -19.34
C ASN A 696 -28.36 7.63 -19.70
N VAL A 697 -27.34 7.11 -20.39
CA VAL A 697 -27.24 5.71 -20.77
C VAL A 697 -26.11 5.06 -19.97
N LEU A 698 -26.44 4.03 -19.22
CA LEU A 698 -25.48 3.11 -18.59
C LEU A 698 -25.35 1.89 -19.50
N VAL A 699 -24.12 1.55 -19.89
CA VAL A 699 -23.78 0.29 -20.57
C VAL A 699 -22.87 -0.52 -19.65
N LEU A 700 -23.13 -1.80 -19.51
CA LEU A 700 -22.33 -2.75 -18.72
C LEU A 700 -21.97 -3.92 -19.62
N PHE A 701 -20.71 -4.33 -19.59
CA PHE A 701 -20.33 -5.68 -19.98
C PHE A 701 -20.19 -6.49 -18.69
N GLU A 702 -20.96 -7.56 -18.52
CA GLU A 702 -20.86 -8.50 -17.40
C GLU A 702 -20.25 -9.81 -17.90
N GLU A 703 -19.06 -10.10 -17.41
CA GLU A 703 -18.18 -11.17 -17.85
C GLU A 703 -18.47 -12.50 -17.15
N GLU A 704 -18.64 -12.48 -15.82
CA GLU A 704 -18.74 -13.70 -15.01
C GLU A 704 -20.17 -14.22 -14.90
N GLY A 705 -21.13 -13.28 -14.84
CA GLY A 705 -22.56 -13.50 -14.71
C GLY A 705 -23.09 -13.02 -13.36
N GLY A 706 -23.90 -11.96 -13.39
CA GLY A 706 -24.49 -11.35 -12.20
C GLY A 706 -25.94 -10.92 -12.39
N ASP A 707 -26.47 -10.22 -11.39
CA ASP A 707 -27.81 -9.62 -11.38
C ASP A 707 -27.72 -8.09 -11.49
N PRO A 708 -27.89 -7.51 -12.70
CA PRO A 708 -27.79 -6.08 -12.91
C PRO A 708 -28.94 -5.29 -12.26
N THR A 709 -30.01 -5.96 -11.80
CA THR A 709 -31.13 -5.28 -11.14
C THR A 709 -30.82 -4.85 -9.70
N GLN A 710 -29.70 -5.32 -9.14
CA GLN A 710 -29.24 -4.97 -7.79
C GLN A 710 -28.29 -3.77 -7.76
N ILE A 711 -27.88 -3.27 -8.93
CA ILE A 711 -27.01 -2.11 -9.00
C ILE A 711 -27.81 -0.85 -8.65
N SER A 712 -27.12 0.14 -8.08
CA SER A 712 -27.72 1.42 -7.74
C SER A 712 -26.70 2.54 -7.87
N PHE A 713 -27.16 3.77 -8.05
CA PHE A 713 -26.30 4.93 -7.86
C PHE A 713 -26.23 5.31 -6.38
N ALA A 714 -25.11 5.87 -5.96
CA ALA A 714 -24.93 6.43 -4.64
C ALA A 714 -24.21 7.78 -4.74
N THR A 715 -24.48 8.67 -3.80
CA THR A 715 -23.77 9.94 -3.66
C THR A 715 -22.83 9.88 -2.46
N ARG A 716 -21.61 10.42 -2.62
CA ARG A 716 -20.60 10.51 -1.56
C ARG A 716 -20.82 11.78 -0.76
N GLN A 717 -21.21 11.63 0.50
CA GLN A 717 -21.55 12.75 1.38
C GLN A 717 -20.63 12.80 2.58
N ILE A 718 -20.32 14.02 3.04
CA ILE A 718 -19.58 14.24 4.28
C ILE A 718 -20.62 14.43 5.40
N SER A 719 -20.70 13.48 6.33
CA SER A 719 -21.42 13.70 7.58
C SER A 719 -20.45 14.29 8.61
N SER A 720 -20.81 15.45 9.17
CA SER A 720 -20.12 15.99 10.33
C SER A 720 -20.56 15.19 11.55
N LEU A 721 -19.65 14.43 12.16
CA LEU A 721 -19.88 13.94 13.51
C LEU A 721 -19.70 15.12 14.47
N SER A 722 -20.76 15.52 15.15
CA SER A 722 -20.64 16.33 16.36
C SER A 722 -19.84 15.51 17.38
N ARG A 723 -18.62 15.95 17.69
CA ARG A 723 -17.80 15.34 18.75
C ARG A 723 -18.47 15.63 20.10
N VAL A 724 -18.79 14.58 20.84
CA VAL A 724 -19.09 14.66 22.27
C VAL A 724 -17.85 14.15 22.99
N GLU A 725 -17.15 15.05 23.67
CA GLU A 725 -15.99 14.72 24.49
C GLU A 725 -16.45 14.59 25.94
N LEU A 726 -16.19 13.44 26.54
CA LEU A 726 -16.62 13.12 27.90
C LEU A 726 -15.40 13.16 28.82
N GLU A 727 -15.34 14.17 29.67
CA GLU A 727 -14.29 14.34 30.67
C GLU A 727 -14.89 14.20 32.08
N CYS A 728 -14.18 13.52 32.97
CA CYS A 728 -14.59 13.48 34.37
C CYS A 728 -14.25 14.83 35.03
N PRO A 729 -15.08 15.36 35.95
CA PRO A 729 -14.82 16.63 36.62
C PRO A 729 -13.54 16.68 37.46
N SER A 730 -12.92 15.53 37.73
CA SER A 730 -11.69 15.41 38.52
C SER A 730 -10.64 14.54 37.81
N PRO A 731 -9.34 14.92 37.88
CA PRO A 731 -8.24 14.23 37.17
C PRO A 731 -8.04 12.75 37.52
N ASN A 732 -8.61 12.29 38.64
CA ASN A 732 -8.44 10.93 39.16
C ASN A 732 -9.63 10.00 38.83
N GLN A 733 -10.65 10.50 38.15
CA GLN A 733 -11.88 9.77 37.85
C GLN A 733 -11.86 9.25 36.41
N VAL A 734 -12.37 8.04 36.21
CA VAL A 734 -12.25 7.31 34.95
C VAL A 734 -13.60 6.69 34.60
N ILE A 735 -14.09 6.94 33.38
CA ILE A 735 -15.38 6.42 32.92
C ILE A 735 -15.25 4.90 32.70
N SER A 736 -15.84 4.09 33.58
CA SER A 736 -15.66 2.64 33.55
C SER A 736 -16.67 1.89 32.64
N ALA A 737 -17.89 2.41 32.50
CA ALA A 737 -18.92 1.84 31.61
C ALA A 737 -20.06 2.83 31.32
N ILE A 738 -20.72 2.68 30.16
CA ILE A 738 -21.97 3.37 29.83
C ILE A 738 -23.12 2.36 30.00
N LYS A 739 -23.91 2.49 31.07
CA LYS A 739 -24.95 1.51 31.41
C LYS A 739 -26.23 1.63 30.60
N PHE A 740 -26.52 2.80 30.05
CA PHE A 740 -27.76 3.08 29.34
C PHE A 740 -27.63 4.38 28.52
N ALA A 741 -28.29 4.45 27.35
CA ALA A 741 -28.43 5.65 26.51
C ALA A 741 -29.89 5.76 26.07
N GLY A 742 -30.49 6.94 26.19
CA GLY A 742 -31.89 7.18 25.81
C GLY A 742 -32.12 8.63 25.40
N PHE A 743 -33.22 8.86 24.69
CA PHE A 743 -33.65 10.20 24.26
C PHE A 743 -34.72 10.72 25.24
N GLY A 744 -34.32 11.29 26.39
CA GLY A 744 -35.25 11.82 27.39
C GLY A 744 -34.60 12.54 28.59
N ASN A 745 -35.40 12.84 29.62
CA ASN A 745 -35.02 13.56 30.86
C ASN A 745 -34.85 12.59 32.05
N PRO A 746 -33.69 11.94 32.26
CA PRO A 746 -33.46 11.09 33.44
C PRO A 746 -33.40 11.92 34.73
N LYS A 747 -33.82 11.32 35.86
CA LYS A 747 -33.81 11.96 37.19
C LYS A 747 -32.70 11.36 38.07
N GLY A 748 -31.88 12.18 38.74
CA GLY A 748 -30.89 11.73 39.72
C GLY A 748 -29.55 12.45 39.65
N THR A 749 -28.56 11.93 40.36
CA THR A 749 -27.18 12.46 40.43
C THR A 749 -26.16 11.48 39.84
N CYS A 750 -24.93 11.96 39.57
CA CYS A 750 -23.75 11.15 39.28
C CYS A 750 -23.72 9.90 40.16
N GLY A 751 -24.11 8.77 39.58
CA GLY A 751 -24.13 7.48 40.23
C GLY A 751 -25.39 6.94 40.86
N SER A 752 -26.48 7.63 40.66
CA SER A 752 -27.81 7.25 41.11
C SER A 752 -28.88 7.76 40.14
N PHE A 753 -28.59 7.75 38.84
CA PHE A 753 -29.56 8.13 37.82
C PHE A 753 -30.62 7.05 37.65
N SER A 754 -31.87 7.48 37.57
CA SER A 754 -33.04 6.67 37.26
C SER A 754 -33.55 7.00 35.85
N GLN A 755 -34.02 5.98 35.14
CA GLN A 755 -34.56 6.08 33.80
C GLN A 755 -35.77 7.02 33.79
N GLY A 756 -35.76 8.02 32.90
CA GLY A 756 -36.87 8.96 32.72
C GLY A 756 -37.96 8.43 31.78
N ASP A 757 -39.07 9.16 31.69
CA ASP A 757 -40.31 8.72 31.02
C ASP A 757 -40.21 8.60 29.49
N CYS A 758 -39.19 9.19 28.87
CA CYS A 758 -38.93 9.09 27.43
C CYS A 758 -37.65 8.27 27.20
N ASN A 759 -37.82 6.98 26.94
CA ASN A 759 -36.71 6.08 26.65
C ASN A 759 -37.08 5.06 25.55
N SER A 760 -36.12 4.71 24.70
CA SER A 760 -36.17 3.56 23.79
C SER A 760 -35.06 2.56 24.12
N ASN A 761 -35.42 1.28 24.25
CA ASN A 761 -34.49 0.18 24.50
C ASN A 761 -33.49 -0.05 23.34
N GLN A 762 -33.70 0.58 22.18
CA GLN A 762 -32.81 0.47 21.02
C GLN A 762 -31.78 1.61 20.93
N ALA A 763 -31.89 2.66 21.75
CA ALA A 763 -31.05 3.84 21.64
C ALA A 763 -29.56 3.54 21.86
N LEU A 764 -29.22 2.65 22.80
CA LEU A 764 -27.83 2.22 23.02
C LEU A 764 -27.24 1.49 21.81
N SER A 765 -28.01 0.59 21.19
CA SER A 765 -27.62 -0.16 19.98
C SER A 765 -27.43 0.77 18.77
N ILE A 766 -28.31 1.77 18.62
CA ILE A 766 -28.22 2.77 17.56
C ILE A 766 -27.00 3.65 17.76
N VAL A 767 -26.75 4.13 18.98
CA VAL A 767 -25.55 4.93 19.31
C VAL A 767 -24.27 4.11 19.10
N GLN A 768 -24.24 2.83 19.50
CA GLN A 768 -23.10 1.93 19.26
C GLN A 768 -22.84 1.69 17.76
N LYS A 769 -23.90 1.60 16.94
CA LYS A 769 -23.80 1.46 15.48
C LYS A 769 -23.39 2.75 14.76
N VAL A 770 -23.88 3.91 15.22
CA VAL A 770 -23.65 5.21 14.58
C VAL A 770 -22.29 5.80 14.94
N PHE A 771 -21.85 5.66 16.20
CA PHE A 771 -20.64 6.30 16.68
C PHE A 771 -19.40 5.39 16.72
N GLY A 772 -19.52 4.11 16.33
CA GLY A 772 -18.37 3.20 16.27
C GLY A 772 -17.56 3.12 17.58
N LEU A 773 -18.19 3.39 18.72
CA LEU A 773 -17.53 3.57 20.01
C LEU A 773 -16.93 2.25 20.50
N ARG A 774 -15.67 1.98 20.13
CA ARG A 774 -14.71 1.54 21.14
C ARG A 774 -14.43 2.76 22.01
N VAL A 775 -15.14 2.85 23.13
CA VAL A 775 -14.76 3.74 24.23
C VAL A 775 -13.38 3.27 24.71
N VAL A 776 -12.31 3.92 24.23
CA VAL A 776 -10.98 3.77 24.83
C VAL A 776 -10.91 4.79 25.94
N VAL A 777 -11.15 4.33 27.15
CA VAL A 777 -10.84 5.07 28.36
C VAL A 777 -9.37 4.83 28.65
N ARG A 778 -8.53 5.84 28.43
CA ARG A 778 -7.15 5.82 28.93
C ARG A 778 -7.19 6.08 30.43
N LYS A 779 -6.57 5.20 31.22
CA LYS A 779 -6.18 5.46 32.60
C LYS A 779 -4.66 5.50 32.68
N ILE A 780 -4.13 6.61 33.17
CA ILE A 780 -2.80 6.65 33.79
C ILE A 780 -2.97 5.99 35.17
N GLY A 781 -2.14 5.01 35.49
CA GLY A 781 -1.94 4.53 36.85
C GLY A 781 -2.61 3.19 37.22
N ASN A 782 -1.72 2.24 37.49
CA ASN A 782 -1.87 0.94 38.15
C ASN A 782 -2.57 -0.20 37.38
N MET A 783 -1.70 -0.95 36.70
CA MET A 783 -1.87 -2.37 36.37
C MET A 783 -2.38 -3.15 37.57
N HIS A 784 -3.54 -3.78 37.43
CA HIS A 784 -3.73 -5.09 38.00
C HIS A 784 -3.96 -6.08 36.85
N PHE A 785 -2.93 -6.90 36.70
CA PHE A 785 -2.82 -8.07 35.84
C PHE A 785 -4.11 -8.91 35.83
N SER A 786 -4.61 -9.25 34.64
CA SER A 786 -5.21 -10.57 34.48
C SER A 786 -4.17 -11.57 34.94
N ARG A 787 -4.52 -12.51 35.82
CA ARG A 787 -3.63 -13.58 36.29
C ARG A 787 -2.75 -14.09 35.14
N ASP A 788 -1.50 -13.63 35.11
CA ASP A 788 -0.42 -14.19 34.33
C ASP A 788 -0.18 -15.57 34.93
N ASP A 789 -0.73 -16.58 34.29
CA ASP A 789 -0.29 -17.94 34.55
C ASP A 789 0.92 -18.19 33.67
N SER A 790 2.11 -18.25 34.29
CA SER A 790 3.40 -18.59 33.64
C SER A 790 3.26 -19.77 32.69
N TRP A 791 2.42 -20.75 33.06
CA TRP A 791 2.14 -21.92 32.24
C TRP A 791 1.53 -21.58 30.88
N THR A 792 0.60 -20.62 30.82
CA THR A 792 -0.09 -20.24 29.57
C THR A 792 0.87 -19.51 28.63
N LYS A 793 1.74 -18.66 29.18
CA LYS A 793 2.77 -17.96 28.42
C LYS A 793 3.81 -18.92 27.83
N GLU A 794 4.30 -19.87 28.64
CA GLU A 794 5.22 -20.92 28.18
C GLU A 794 4.56 -21.84 27.14
N CYS A 795 3.27 -22.15 27.28
CA CYS A 795 2.52 -22.94 26.31
C CYS A 795 2.37 -22.18 24.97
N ASP A 796 2.01 -20.89 25.00
CA ASP A 796 1.90 -20.05 23.80
C ASP A 796 3.25 -19.88 23.09
N GLU A 797 4.36 -19.83 23.84
CA GLU A 797 5.71 -19.85 23.27
C GLU A 797 6.02 -21.19 22.57
N CYS A 798 5.65 -22.32 23.18
CA CYS A 798 5.78 -23.63 22.54
C CYS A 798 4.91 -23.76 21.27
N VAL A 799 3.72 -23.15 21.23
CA VAL A 799 2.88 -23.08 20.02
C VAL A 799 3.56 -22.29 18.91
N LYS A 800 4.15 -21.13 19.24
CA LYS A 800 4.89 -20.32 18.26
C LYS A 800 6.11 -21.05 17.72
N GLU A 801 6.86 -21.72 18.58
CA GLU A 801 8.02 -22.54 18.18
C GLU A 801 7.59 -23.71 17.28
N ALA A 802 6.52 -24.43 17.63
CA ALA A 802 5.97 -25.53 16.82
C ALA A 802 5.57 -25.07 15.42
N ASN A 803 4.84 -23.94 15.32
CA ASN A 803 4.43 -23.37 14.04
C ASN A 803 5.63 -22.90 13.21
N GLY A 804 6.64 -22.29 13.86
CA GLY A 804 7.88 -21.90 13.20
C GLY A 804 8.66 -23.07 12.61
N ILE A 805 8.72 -24.21 13.33
CA ILE A 805 9.36 -25.44 12.84
C ILE A 805 8.54 -26.05 11.69
N SER A 806 7.21 -26.07 11.80
CA SER A 806 6.31 -26.62 10.77
C SER A 806 6.44 -25.89 9.43
N ILE A 807 6.63 -24.56 9.45
CA ILE A 807 6.87 -23.76 8.23
C ILE A 807 8.20 -24.12 7.56
N GLN A 808 9.21 -24.53 8.34
CA GLN A 808 10.53 -24.89 7.85
C GLN A 808 10.64 -26.37 7.43
N MET A 809 9.58 -27.16 7.57
CA MET A 809 9.59 -28.58 7.19
C MET A 809 9.53 -28.77 5.66
N PRO A 810 10.42 -29.59 5.06
CA PRO A 810 10.42 -29.84 3.63
C PRO A 810 9.17 -30.62 3.18
N LYS A 811 8.56 -30.19 2.06
CA LYS A 811 7.32 -30.77 1.52
C LYS A 811 7.50 -32.12 0.79
N LYS A 812 8.74 -32.60 0.56
CA LYS A 812 9.09 -33.92 -0.02
C LYS A 812 10.46 -34.43 0.47
N PRO A 813 10.67 -35.75 0.67
CA PRO A 813 11.89 -36.32 1.26
C PRO A 813 13.01 -36.70 0.27
N SER A 814 13.26 -35.92 -0.79
CA SER A 814 14.27 -36.33 -1.78
C SER A 814 14.96 -35.17 -2.53
N GLU A 815 15.89 -34.48 -1.88
CA GLU A 815 16.98 -33.74 -2.55
C GLU A 815 18.24 -33.89 -1.69
N ILE A 816 19.18 -34.72 -2.14
CA ILE A 816 20.44 -35.00 -1.44
C ILE A 816 21.47 -33.96 -1.92
N GLY A 817 21.72 -32.96 -1.10
CA GLY A 817 22.79 -31.99 -1.23
C GLY A 817 23.32 -31.59 0.15
N PHE A 818 24.58 -31.16 0.23
CA PHE A 818 25.29 -30.92 1.51
C PHE A 818 24.61 -29.86 2.41
N GLU A 819 23.89 -28.89 1.82
CA GLU A 819 23.08 -27.90 2.56
C GLU A 819 21.78 -28.48 3.13
N ALA A 820 21.16 -29.47 2.47
CA ALA A 820 19.95 -30.13 2.94
C ALA A 820 20.20 -30.96 4.21
N GLY A 821 21.41 -31.52 4.36
CA GLY A 821 21.84 -32.23 5.57
C GLY A 821 21.95 -31.32 6.80
N ARG A 822 22.57 -30.13 6.66
CA ARG A 822 22.67 -29.13 7.75
C ARG A 822 21.31 -28.58 8.16
N HIS A 823 20.44 -28.32 7.18
CA HIS A 823 19.08 -27.83 7.46
C HIS A 823 18.26 -28.89 8.21
N THR A 824 18.35 -30.16 7.79
CA THR A 824 17.67 -31.29 8.44
C THR A 824 18.18 -31.52 9.88
N ALA A 825 19.50 -31.41 10.11
CA ALA A 825 20.08 -31.53 11.45
C ALA A 825 19.62 -30.39 12.40
N SER A 826 19.54 -29.16 11.89
CA SER A 826 19.01 -28.01 12.63
C SER A 826 17.54 -28.21 13.02
N LEU A 827 16.70 -28.71 12.10
CA LEU A 827 15.29 -29.00 12.36
C LEU A 827 15.12 -30.11 13.41
N ARG A 828 15.88 -31.20 13.31
CA ARG A 828 15.89 -32.27 14.32
C ARG A 828 16.22 -31.73 15.71
N ARG A 829 17.23 -30.85 15.82
CA ARG A 829 17.62 -30.22 17.10
C ARG A 829 16.50 -29.35 17.69
N LYS A 830 15.82 -28.55 16.85
CA LYS A 830 14.70 -27.71 17.29
C LYS A 830 13.50 -28.56 17.76
N ILE A 831 13.18 -29.64 17.05
CA ILE A 831 12.11 -30.59 17.42
C ILE A 831 12.41 -31.26 18.76
N THR A 832 13.66 -31.70 19.00
CA THR A 832 14.06 -32.28 20.29
C THR A 832 13.93 -31.28 21.44
N ILE A 833 14.40 -30.03 21.27
CA ILE A 833 14.29 -28.99 22.29
C ILE A 833 12.83 -28.71 22.63
N LEU A 834 11.95 -28.61 21.62
CA LEU A 834 10.53 -28.39 21.81
C LEU A 834 9.87 -29.57 22.55
N GLY A 835 10.27 -30.82 22.25
CA GLY A 835 9.84 -32.00 22.99
C GLY A 835 10.19 -31.92 24.49
N THR A 836 11.42 -31.52 24.82
CA THR A 836 11.86 -31.37 26.22
C THR A 836 11.12 -30.25 26.96
N LYS A 837 10.81 -29.13 26.27
CA LYS A 837 9.98 -28.06 26.83
C LYS A 837 8.56 -28.53 27.13
N LEU A 838 7.95 -29.34 26.25
CA LEU A 838 6.63 -29.92 26.47
C LEU A 838 6.60 -30.90 27.65
N ASP A 839 7.65 -31.69 27.87
CA ASP A 839 7.79 -32.55 29.05
C ASP A 839 7.86 -31.73 30.35
N THR A 840 8.56 -30.59 30.31
CA THR A 840 8.69 -29.65 31.44
C THR A 840 7.34 -28.98 31.74
N LEU A 841 6.65 -28.50 30.70
CA LEU A 841 5.30 -27.92 30.79
C LEU A 841 4.28 -28.90 31.34
N GLN A 842 4.32 -30.17 30.92
CA GLN A 842 3.44 -31.21 31.43
C GLN A 842 3.74 -31.55 32.89
N SER A 843 5.02 -31.54 33.29
CA SER A 843 5.41 -31.77 34.68
C SER A 843 4.99 -30.62 35.60
N SER A 844 5.04 -29.39 35.10
CA SER A 844 4.62 -28.20 35.86
C SER A 844 3.10 -28.16 36.16
N MET A 845 2.28 -28.84 35.34
CA MET A 845 0.84 -29.02 35.61
C MET A 845 0.54 -29.85 36.85
N ASN A 846 1.45 -30.74 37.26
CA ASN A 846 1.29 -31.60 38.43
C ASN A 846 1.74 -30.93 39.75
N SER A 847 2.09 -29.64 39.72
CA SER A 847 2.53 -28.89 40.91
C SER A 847 1.35 -28.37 41.75
N LYS A 848 1.54 -28.34 43.09
CA LYS A 848 0.52 -28.26 44.17
C LYS A 848 -0.34 -26.97 44.27
N LYS A 849 -0.87 -26.41 43.17
CA LYS A 849 -1.89 -25.34 43.21
C LYS A 849 -3.24 -25.85 42.70
N PRO A 850 -4.36 -25.64 43.42
CA PRO A 850 -5.67 -26.10 42.98
C PRO A 850 -6.13 -25.29 41.75
N LEU A 851 -6.05 -25.91 40.57
CA LEU A 851 -6.64 -25.41 39.33
C LEU A 851 -8.10 -25.90 39.22
N LEU A 852 -8.97 -25.10 38.59
CA LEU A 852 -10.33 -25.54 38.27
C LEU A 852 -10.28 -26.74 37.31
N GLU A 853 -11.09 -27.76 37.54
CA GLU A 853 -11.12 -29.00 36.72
C GLU A 853 -11.29 -28.72 35.22
N LYS A 854 -12.10 -27.72 34.87
CA LYS A 854 -12.31 -27.25 33.49
C LYS A 854 -11.03 -26.68 32.84
N GLU A 855 -10.24 -25.94 33.60
CA GLU A 855 -8.96 -25.39 33.13
C GLU A 855 -7.90 -26.49 33.05
N MET A 856 -7.91 -27.44 33.98
CA MET A 856 -7.00 -28.58 33.96
C MET A 856 -7.22 -29.48 32.73
N ASN A 857 -8.47 -29.70 32.33
CA ASN A 857 -8.80 -30.43 31.09
C ASN A 857 -8.37 -29.64 29.85
N ARG A 858 -8.65 -28.33 29.78
CA ARG A 858 -8.20 -27.48 28.68
C ARG A 858 -6.68 -27.54 28.47
N ARG A 859 -5.90 -27.54 29.56
CA ARG A 859 -4.43 -27.62 29.49
C ARG A 859 -3.93 -28.98 29.00
N LYS A 860 -4.61 -30.06 29.40
CA LYS A 860 -4.31 -31.42 28.91
C LYS A 860 -4.56 -31.51 27.41
N ASP A 861 -5.66 -30.95 26.92
CA ASP A 861 -5.99 -30.94 25.50
C ASP A 861 -4.96 -30.16 24.69
N MET A 862 -4.54 -28.98 25.16
CA MET A 862 -3.52 -28.16 24.48
C MET A 862 -2.14 -28.86 24.40
N ILE A 863 -1.70 -29.53 25.48
CA ILE A 863 -0.45 -30.31 25.45
C ILE A 863 -0.58 -31.52 24.52
N ALA A 864 -1.74 -32.20 24.51
CA ALA A 864 -1.96 -33.36 23.66
C ALA A 864 -1.88 -32.99 22.16
N ASP A 865 -2.53 -31.90 21.76
CA ASP A 865 -2.48 -31.40 20.38
C ASP A 865 -1.04 -31.01 19.98
N LEU A 866 -0.32 -30.30 20.85
CA LEU A 866 1.07 -29.92 20.60
C LEU A 866 1.99 -31.14 20.47
N ARG A 867 1.85 -32.14 21.35
CA ARG A 867 2.62 -33.39 21.25
C ARG A 867 2.31 -34.14 19.97
N SER A 868 1.05 -34.15 19.52
CA SER A 868 0.68 -34.78 18.25
C SER A 868 1.42 -34.14 17.09
N ASN A 869 1.41 -32.81 17.01
CA ASN A 869 2.13 -32.05 15.97
C ASN A 869 3.64 -32.29 16.01
N VAL A 870 4.25 -32.32 17.20
CA VAL A 870 5.70 -32.58 17.35
C VAL A 870 6.06 -34.00 16.94
N ASN A 871 5.21 -34.99 17.22
CA ASN A 871 5.41 -36.38 16.79
C ASN A 871 5.28 -36.54 15.27
N GLU A 872 4.32 -35.85 14.64
CA GLU A 872 4.21 -35.82 13.18
C GLU A 872 5.47 -35.22 12.53
N MET A 873 5.99 -34.11 13.07
CA MET A 873 7.24 -33.49 12.61
C MET A 873 8.45 -34.41 12.81
N ALA A 874 8.53 -35.12 13.93
CA ALA A 874 9.61 -36.08 14.21
C ALA A 874 9.56 -37.29 13.27
N ASN A 875 8.36 -37.80 12.97
CA ASN A 875 8.15 -38.90 12.03
C ASN A 875 8.52 -38.51 10.60
N ALA A 876 8.19 -37.27 10.18
CA ALA A 876 8.58 -36.74 8.87
C ALA A 876 10.10 -36.67 8.67
N LEU A 877 10.90 -36.69 9.75
CA LEU A 877 12.36 -36.70 9.73
C LEU A 877 12.99 -38.05 10.12
N ASN A 878 12.21 -39.14 10.22
CA ASN A 878 12.66 -40.48 10.65
C ASN A 878 13.40 -40.48 12.01
N MET A 879 12.91 -39.72 13.00
CA MET A 879 13.46 -39.71 14.35
C MET A 879 12.90 -40.90 15.17
N THR A 880 13.77 -41.74 15.75
CA THR A 880 13.34 -42.99 16.42
C THR A 880 13.07 -42.85 17.93
N SER A 881 13.58 -41.82 18.62
CA SER A 881 13.12 -41.40 19.96
C SER A 881 13.68 -40.03 20.38
N PHE A 882 13.00 -39.34 21.31
CA PHE A 882 13.39 -38.00 21.79
C PHE A 882 14.57 -37.98 22.78
N VAL A 883 15.12 -39.14 23.19
CA VAL A 883 15.93 -39.21 24.42
C VAL A 883 17.39 -39.64 24.21
N ASN A 884 17.84 -40.03 23.02
CA ASN A 884 19.24 -40.45 22.88
C ASN A 884 20.18 -39.31 22.43
N LYS A 885 21.15 -38.99 23.30
CA LYS A 885 22.26 -38.03 23.09
C LYS A 885 23.04 -38.27 21.78
N TYR A 886 22.99 -39.49 21.23
CA TYR A 886 23.58 -39.87 19.95
C TYR A 886 22.80 -39.41 18.71
N SER A 887 21.57 -38.91 18.85
CA SER A 887 20.78 -38.35 17.73
C SER A 887 21.23 -36.95 17.29
N LEU A 888 22.13 -36.29 18.02
CA LEU A 888 22.57 -34.92 17.76
C LEU A 888 23.61 -34.80 16.62
N LEU A 889 24.19 -35.91 16.17
CA LEU A 889 25.32 -35.91 15.22
C LEU A 889 25.03 -36.61 13.88
N GLY A 890 23.79 -37.02 13.62
CA GLY A 890 23.42 -37.72 12.37
C GLY A 890 23.93 -39.17 12.30
N PRO A 891 23.46 -39.99 11.34
CA PRO A 891 24.05 -41.29 11.08
C PRO A 891 25.44 -41.13 10.46
N GLU A 892 26.41 -41.94 10.87
CA GLU A 892 27.70 -42.07 10.18
C GLU A 892 27.44 -42.51 8.73
N THR A 893 27.51 -41.58 7.79
CA THR A 893 27.71 -41.91 6.38
C THR A 893 29.19 -42.14 6.18
N ASN A 894 29.56 -43.37 5.83
CA ASN A 894 30.93 -43.72 5.46
C ASN A 894 31.48 -42.72 4.43
N PRO A 895 32.61 -42.05 4.69
CA PRO A 895 33.15 -40.98 3.83
C PRO A 895 33.81 -41.51 2.54
N THR A 896 33.60 -42.78 2.18
CA THR A 896 34.30 -43.44 1.08
C THR A 896 33.70 -43.18 -0.31
N ASP A 897 32.45 -42.72 -0.43
CA ASP A 897 31.81 -42.56 -1.75
C ASP A 897 32.02 -41.17 -2.39
N ASP A 898 32.24 -40.11 -1.61
CA ASP A 898 32.43 -38.74 -2.14
C ASP A 898 33.90 -38.39 -2.45
N ALA A 899 34.88 -39.06 -1.84
CA ALA A 899 36.31 -38.80 -2.11
C ALA A 899 36.80 -39.44 -3.42
N LEU A 900 36.17 -40.54 -3.85
CA LEU A 900 36.53 -41.28 -5.07
C LEU A 900 36.00 -40.62 -6.35
N SER A 901 34.96 -39.77 -6.26
CA SER A 901 34.39 -39.06 -7.42
C SER A 901 35.16 -37.77 -7.76
N LEU A 902 35.76 -37.11 -6.76
CA LEU A 902 36.53 -35.87 -6.91
C LEU A 902 37.96 -36.08 -7.45
N THR A 903 38.50 -37.28 -7.34
CA THR A 903 39.87 -37.63 -7.75
C THR A 903 39.94 -38.43 -9.04
N GLN A 904 38.79 -38.71 -9.65
CA GLN A 904 38.70 -39.56 -10.84
C GLN A 904 39.23 -38.84 -12.09
N GLY A 905 40.40 -39.27 -12.58
CA GLY A 905 41.03 -38.72 -13.79
C GLY A 905 42.09 -37.64 -13.57
N LEU A 906 42.45 -37.35 -12.31
CA LEU A 906 43.53 -36.42 -11.97
C LEU A 906 44.87 -37.14 -11.79
N ASP A 907 45.96 -36.49 -12.17
CA ASP A 907 47.31 -36.95 -11.87
C ASP A 907 47.70 -36.61 -10.42
N ASN A 908 48.87 -37.09 -9.98
CA ASN A 908 49.35 -36.83 -8.61
C ASN A 908 49.47 -35.32 -8.31
N GLN A 909 49.67 -34.48 -9.33
CA GLN A 909 49.76 -33.03 -9.18
C GLN A 909 48.37 -32.43 -8.90
N GLY A 910 47.35 -32.83 -9.67
CA GLY A 910 45.97 -32.37 -9.48
C GLY A 910 45.36 -32.81 -8.15
N VAL A 911 45.75 -33.96 -7.61
CA VAL A 911 45.32 -34.40 -6.27
C VAL A 911 45.94 -33.53 -5.16
N VAL A 912 47.20 -33.10 -5.32
CA VAL A 912 47.88 -32.21 -4.36
C VAL A 912 47.29 -30.79 -4.41
N GLU A 913 46.95 -30.28 -5.60
CA GLU A 913 46.28 -28.98 -5.74
C GLU A 913 44.91 -28.95 -5.06
N ILE A 914 44.12 -30.02 -5.21
CA ILE A 914 42.84 -30.16 -4.50
C ILE A 914 43.05 -30.24 -2.99
N GLN A 915 44.05 -30.99 -2.50
CA GLN A 915 44.37 -31.00 -1.07
C GLN A 915 44.74 -29.62 -0.54
N GLN A 916 45.53 -28.86 -1.29
CA GLN A 916 45.94 -27.51 -0.91
C GLN A 916 44.74 -26.54 -0.89
N GLN A 917 43.82 -26.67 -1.85
CA GLN A 917 42.61 -25.85 -1.90
C GLN A 917 41.67 -26.16 -0.73
N ILE A 918 41.47 -27.44 -0.40
CA ILE A 918 40.66 -27.86 0.74
C ILE A 918 41.27 -27.36 2.06
N MET A 919 42.60 -27.41 2.20
CA MET A 919 43.27 -26.86 3.38
C MET A 919 43.07 -25.34 3.50
N ASN A 920 43.18 -24.59 2.40
CA ASN A 920 42.96 -23.15 2.40
C ASN A 920 41.50 -22.77 2.74
N GLU A 921 40.52 -23.52 2.23
CA GLU A 921 39.10 -23.32 2.53
C GLU A 921 38.76 -23.64 4.00
N GLN A 922 39.44 -24.64 4.58
CA GLN A 922 39.33 -24.97 6.00
C GLN A 922 39.93 -23.87 6.88
N ASP A 923 41.08 -23.32 6.52
CA ASP A 923 41.71 -22.21 7.24
C ASP A 923 40.86 -20.92 7.19
N GLU A 924 40.27 -20.60 6.03
CA GLU A 924 39.36 -19.45 5.92
C GLU A 924 38.08 -19.64 6.77
N SER A 925 37.58 -20.88 6.82
CA SER A 925 36.42 -21.22 7.66
C SER A 925 36.75 -21.16 9.15
N LEU A 926 37.96 -21.54 9.56
CA LEU A 926 38.44 -21.42 10.94
C LEU A 926 38.57 -19.94 11.36
N GLY A 927 39.06 -19.06 10.47
CA GLY A 927 39.12 -17.62 10.73
C GLY A 927 37.74 -16.98 10.97
N LYS A 928 36.74 -17.35 10.15
CA LYS A 928 35.34 -16.89 10.34
C LYS A 928 34.72 -17.42 11.63
N LEU A 929 35.10 -18.64 12.05
CA LEU A 929 34.65 -19.21 13.31
C LEU A 929 35.27 -18.47 14.50
N GLU A 930 36.57 -18.14 14.44
CA GLU A 930 37.26 -17.34 15.45
C GLU A 930 36.60 -15.96 15.64
N GLU A 931 36.29 -15.26 14.55
CA GLU A 931 35.59 -13.97 14.57
C GLU A 931 34.20 -14.08 15.22
N THR A 932 33.46 -15.15 14.87
CA THR A 932 32.13 -15.41 15.44
C THR A 932 32.19 -15.72 16.93
N VAL A 933 33.16 -16.52 17.37
CA VAL A 933 33.38 -16.86 18.79
C VAL A 933 33.85 -15.62 19.57
N GLY A 934 34.68 -14.77 18.97
CA GLY A 934 35.08 -13.48 19.55
C GLY A 934 33.89 -12.55 19.76
N SER A 935 33.02 -12.41 18.76
CA SER A 935 31.79 -11.61 18.85
C SER A 935 30.84 -12.14 19.95
N LEU A 936 30.63 -13.46 20.01
CA LEU A 936 29.81 -14.10 21.05
C LEU A 936 30.38 -13.88 22.46
N LYS A 937 31.71 -13.89 22.63
CA LYS A 937 32.36 -13.57 23.90
C LYS A 937 32.11 -12.13 24.32
N HIS A 938 32.18 -11.16 23.40
CA HIS A 938 31.90 -9.75 23.69
C HIS A 938 30.43 -9.51 24.07
N ILE A 939 29.51 -10.19 23.38
CA ILE A 939 28.07 -10.14 23.72
C ILE A 939 27.83 -10.75 25.11
N ALA A 940 28.46 -11.87 25.45
CA ALA A 940 28.32 -12.50 26.75
C ALA A 940 28.84 -11.61 27.90
N LEU A 941 29.96 -10.91 27.68
CA LEU A 941 30.50 -9.93 28.64
C LEU A 941 29.55 -8.75 28.83
N ALA A 942 29.00 -8.19 27.74
CA ALA A 942 28.04 -7.09 27.81
C ALA A 942 26.74 -7.49 28.54
N ILE A 943 26.23 -8.70 28.29
CA ILE A 943 25.05 -9.22 29.01
C ILE A 943 25.33 -9.34 30.52
N ASN A 944 26.54 -9.76 30.90
CA ASN A 944 26.89 -9.93 32.30
C ASN A 944 27.02 -8.56 33.01
N GLU A 945 27.59 -7.55 32.34
CA GLU A 945 27.62 -6.17 32.84
C GLU A 945 26.20 -5.57 33.00
N GLU A 946 25.30 -5.86 32.07
CA GLU A 946 23.89 -5.41 32.14
C GLU A 946 23.13 -6.10 33.28
N LEU A 947 23.42 -7.38 33.56
CA LEU A 947 22.82 -8.14 34.66
C LEU A 947 23.27 -7.60 36.03
N ASP A 948 24.56 -7.31 36.19
CA ASP A 948 25.10 -6.68 37.41
C ASP A 948 24.48 -5.29 37.66
N LEU A 949 24.19 -4.54 36.59
CA LEU A 949 23.51 -3.24 36.67
C LEU A 949 22.04 -3.40 37.08
N HIS A 950 21.34 -4.41 36.54
CA HIS A 950 19.96 -4.70 36.92
C HIS A 950 19.84 -5.15 38.38
N GLU A 951 20.80 -5.91 38.91
CA GLU A 951 20.82 -6.30 40.33
C GLU A 951 20.96 -5.07 41.25
N LYS A 952 21.87 -4.14 40.94
CA LYS A 952 22.00 -2.88 41.68
C LYS A 952 20.75 -2.01 41.64
N LEU A 953 20.11 -1.90 40.47
CA LEU A 953 18.87 -1.13 40.31
C LEU A 953 17.71 -1.75 41.10
N LEU A 954 17.67 -3.08 41.23
CA LEU A 954 16.66 -3.77 42.03
C LEU A 954 16.86 -3.53 43.52
N ASP A 955 18.10 -3.49 44.00
CA ASP A 955 18.41 -3.18 45.40
C ASP A 955 18.07 -1.72 45.74
N GLU A 956 18.42 -0.76 44.88
CA GLU A 956 18.05 0.66 45.06
C GLU A 956 16.52 0.85 45.05
N PHE A 957 15.81 0.16 44.15
CA PHE A 957 14.36 0.20 44.08
C PHE A 957 13.70 -0.38 45.34
N HIS A 958 14.31 -1.41 45.94
CA HIS A 958 13.81 -2.00 47.19
C HIS A 958 13.92 -1.01 48.36
N GLU A 959 15.04 -0.29 48.46
CA GLU A 959 15.29 0.71 49.51
C GLU A 959 14.35 1.94 49.38
N GLU A 960 14.05 2.37 48.15
CA GLU A 960 13.05 3.41 47.88
C GLU A 960 11.62 2.96 48.23
N LEU A 961 11.28 1.69 47.99
CA LEU A 961 9.97 1.12 48.34
C LEU A 961 9.73 1.09 49.85
N GLU A 962 10.72 0.70 50.64
CA GLU A 962 10.61 0.74 52.11
C GLU A 962 10.44 2.18 52.62
N THR A 963 11.16 3.13 52.02
CA THR A 963 11.05 4.56 52.35
C THR A 963 9.67 5.12 51.99
N ALA A 964 9.10 4.71 50.86
CA ALA A 964 7.76 5.12 50.43
C ALA A 964 6.66 4.56 51.34
N ASP A 965 6.77 3.30 51.78
CA ASP A 965 5.80 2.68 52.68
C ASP A 965 5.82 3.33 54.08
N ALA A 966 7.01 3.65 54.60
CA ALA A 966 7.15 4.40 55.85
C ALA A 966 6.51 5.80 55.79
N ASN A 967 6.63 6.48 54.63
CA ASN A 967 6.02 7.78 54.40
C ASN A 967 4.48 7.70 54.28
N LEU A 968 3.96 6.67 53.61
CA LEU A 968 2.52 6.38 53.53
C LEU A 968 1.91 6.15 54.91
N GLY A 969 2.60 5.41 55.78
CA GLY A 969 2.17 5.19 57.17
C GLY A 969 2.12 6.48 58.01
N ARG A 970 2.98 7.47 57.73
CA ARG A 970 2.93 8.81 58.34
C ARG A 970 1.76 9.65 57.83
N VAL A 971 1.48 9.58 56.52
CA VAL A 971 0.40 10.35 55.89
C VAL A 971 -0.97 9.83 56.33
N GLN A 972 -1.16 8.52 56.44
CA GLN A 972 -2.42 7.94 56.95
C GLN A 972 -2.74 8.39 58.38
N ARG A 973 -1.74 8.47 59.26
CA ARG A 973 -1.92 8.96 60.63
C ARG A 973 -2.35 10.43 60.68
N LYS A 974 -1.76 11.29 59.83
CA LYS A 974 -2.17 12.71 59.73
C LYS A 974 -3.57 12.89 59.13
N LEU A 975 -3.96 12.01 58.20
CA LEU A 975 -5.28 12.08 57.56
C LEU A 975 -6.42 11.77 58.55
N GLU A 976 -6.21 10.81 59.46
CA GLU A 976 -7.15 10.49 60.54
C GLU A 976 -7.34 11.66 61.53
N GLU A 977 -6.28 12.42 61.84
CA GLU A 977 -6.37 13.62 62.68
C GLU A 977 -7.16 14.76 62.03
N VAL A 978 -7.00 14.96 60.72
CA VAL A 978 -7.71 16.00 59.95
C VAL A 978 -9.19 15.66 59.80
N LYS A 979 -9.54 14.38 59.63
CA LYS A 979 -10.92 13.90 59.48
C LYS A 979 -11.77 14.12 60.74
N LYS A 980 -11.14 14.20 61.92
CA LYS A 980 -11.81 14.55 63.19
C LYS A 980 -12.17 16.04 63.31
N ARG A 981 -11.51 16.94 62.56
CA ARG A 981 -11.67 18.40 62.72
C ARG A 981 -12.64 19.07 61.75
N SER A 982 -13.10 18.40 60.68
CA SER A 982 -13.84 19.06 59.59
C SER A 982 -15.37 18.88 59.59
N ARG A 983 -15.99 18.45 60.70
CA ARG A 983 -17.47 18.39 60.81
C ARG A 983 -18.06 19.74 61.19
N GLY A 984 -18.18 20.65 60.23
CA GLY A 984 -18.95 21.89 60.41
C GLY A 984 -18.88 22.85 59.22
N CYS A 985 -20.06 23.27 58.75
CA CYS A 985 -20.36 24.36 57.81
C CYS A 985 -20.53 24.01 56.31
N CYS A 986 -21.59 24.57 55.76
CA CYS A 986 -22.26 24.24 54.50
C CYS A 986 -22.66 25.56 53.78
N SER A 987 -22.88 25.49 52.45
CA SER A 987 -23.52 26.49 51.53
C SER A 987 -22.64 27.67 51.05
N CYS A 988 -22.61 28.15 49.78
CA CYS A 988 -23.54 28.10 48.63
C CYS A 988 -22.86 28.45 47.26
N LEU A 989 -23.34 27.79 46.19
CA LEU A 989 -23.57 28.20 44.76
C LEU A 989 -22.47 28.74 43.81
N GLY A 990 -22.39 28.10 42.63
CA GLY A 990 -21.83 28.65 41.37
C GLY A 990 -21.86 27.66 40.19
N LEU A 991 -22.85 27.80 39.31
CA LEU A 991 -23.17 27.09 38.05
C LEU A 991 -22.00 26.52 37.21
N LEU A 992 -22.14 25.27 36.74
CA LEU A 992 -21.98 24.81 35.34
C LEU A 992 -22.16 23.28 35.26
N GLY A 993 -22.81 22.80 34.19
CA GLY A 993 -23.32 21.44 34.09
C GLY A 993 -22.29 20.37 33.75
N SER A 994 -22.56 19.13 34.19
CA SER A 994 -22.45 17.85 33.44
C SER A 994 -22.38 16.62 34.36
N PHE A 995 -23.29 15.66 34.10
CA PHE A 995 -23.19 14.19 33.96
C PHE A 995 -22.16 13.29 34.72
N PHE A 996 -22.53 11.99 34.82
CA PHE A 996 -21.73 10.75 35.01
C PHE A 996 -21.35 10.27 36.41
N GLN A 997 -21.57 8.98 36.69
CA GLN A 997 -21.12 8.25 37.89
C GLN A 997 -19.60 8.05 37.90
N CYS A 998 -18.92 8.59 38.90
CA CYS A 998 -17.52 8.31 39.17
C CYS A 998 -17.36 7.23 40.24
N THR A 999 -16.47 6.28 39.96
CA THR A 999 -15.86 5.38 40.95
C THR A 999 -14.36 5.42 40.77
#